data_AF-A0A0B7GRQ1-F1
#
_entry.id   AF-A0A0B7GRQ1-F1
#
_cell.length_a   1.000
_cell.length_b   1.000
_cell.length_c   1.000
_cell.angle_alpha   90.00
_cell.angle_beta   90.00
_cell.angle_gamma   90.00
#
_symmetry.space_group_name_H-M   'P 1'
#
loop_
_entity.id
_entity.type
_entity.pdbx_description
1 polymer ?
#
loop_
_entity_poly.entity_id
_entity_poly.type
_entity_poly.pdbx_seq_one_letter_code
_entity_poly.pdbx_strand_id
1 'polypeptide(L)'
;MNERIYLLPREGEWYKANMHCHSVFSDGHFAPAELKELYMRKGYSIVAFTDHCIYKNHAELTDSNFLALVGLEVETSEPDTTGGGFDRVKTYHFNIIDTDPEYKKDEKQDVIQPNDWYYGIDEINDYIEKIAKLGFLTAYNHPYWSLQNYDDYKDLKNLWAMEIFNFGCEKEGGYGYAPQSYDEMLRLPDNKKLFCVAGDDNHNAAPVGSPECDSFGGFTMIRAESLTYSAVANALKLGHFYASMGPQIKELYIENGMVHIHTSAVKKISLITEGRRVYVKNAPEDEYITEAVFSLDGKEGYIRVDCIDERGLHANSNAYRIPTIRICQVSSLEKIFKETPLLKKQRNAARVLRGERFSYQVALKLENDADTTETEIRIESAGIPCRVFRVGMIPARLTARKERCDANYITTDEGLFPDVLYPIKIENNLLQEQFILSSEYNECVWIEADIPENIQSGVYTITLTAKAKNRNLQSQAVFTLHVADEVLEKDDFKFTQWFHLDCLADYYGDAVFSEQHWNRIAQFMEMAASHGVSMILTPVFTPPLDVDDSSERKNVQLVDIEENNGVYSFSFERFHRYAALAKKCGIRYLEISHLFTQWGAKHPPQIFGSKNGTQTLLFGKQTDLKDNSYAEFLSVFLPALILEIEKAGFKNRAFFHISDEPSLADKVNYTYAKSMVKKHLGDYPIIDALSHYEFMEDGAAEIPVAAIDSIAPFIAKNVKPLWAYYCSAQAVHVSNRFFAMPSWRNRILGMLLYKFDIDGFLHWGYNFYYTQYSRKLIDPFTVTDAGGAFPAGDSFSVYPGKDEPLPSIRLKVFYEALQDRVFLKQMEKKFGKAGVIERLEKYSGVCADFMQYPTGDKFLLSLRDLFLS
;
A
#
# COMPACT_ATOMS: atom_id res chain seq x y z
N MET A 1 -12.79 -18.76 27.34
CA MET A 1 -11.62 -19.15 28.17
C MET A 1 -10.54 -18.15 27.82
N ASN A 2 -9.98 -17.45 28.80
CA ASN A 2 -8.95 -16.44 28.52
C ASN A 2 -7.64 -17.18 28.25
N GLU A 3 -7.09 -16.97 27.07
CA GLU A 3 -5.88 -17.65 26.60
C GLU A 3 -4.65 -17.01 27.27
N ARG A 4 -3.81 -17.83 27.89
CA ARG A 4 -2.52 -17.43 28.43
C ARG A 4 -1.49 -17.41 27.30
N ILE A 5 -0.78 -16.30 27.16
CA ILE A 5 0.34 -16.20 26.21
C ILE A 5 1.62 -16.51 26.99
N TYR A 6 2.16 -17.71 26.82
CA TYR A 6 3.42 -18.10 27.45
C TYR A 6 4.60 -17.47 26.71
N LEU A 7 5.36 -16.62 27.39
CA LEU A 7 6.56 -15.96 26.85
C LEU A 7 7.79 -16.87 27.02
N LEU A 8 7.86 -17.57 28.14
CA LEU A 8 8.69 -18.78 28.26
C LEU A 8 7.80 -20.00 28.06
N PRO A 9 8.18 -20.96 27.20
CA PRO A 9 7.35 -22.12 26.88
C PRO A 9 7.01 -22.91 28.14
N ARG A 10 5.83 -23.53 28.17
CA ARG A 10 5.35 -24.34 29.31
C ARG A 10 5.77 -25.81 29.23
N GLU A 11 5.94 -26.33 28.02
CA GLU A 11 6.27 -27.73 27.76
C GLU A 11 7.78 -27.90 27.55
N GLY A 12 8.27 -29.13 27.65
CA GLY A 12 9.69 -29.46 27.59
C GLY A 12 10.43 -29.32 28.91
N GLU A 13 11.66 -29.82 28.91
CA GLU A 13 12.57 -29.91 30.04
C GLU A 13 13.59 -28.76 30.04
N TRP A 14 14.07 -28.40 31.23
CA TRP A 14 15.08 -27.36 31.40
C TRP A 14 16.49 -27.95 31.42
N TYR A 15 17.34 -27.44 30.54
CA TYR A 15 18.74 -27.81 30.42
C TYR A 15 19.63 -26.60 30.71
N LYS A 16 20.55 -26.76 31.65
CA LYS A 16 21.56 -25.74 31.97
C LYS A 16 22.71 -25.84 30.96
N ALA A 17 23.01 -24.73 30.29
CA ALA A 17 23.99 -24.66 29.21
C ALA A 17 25.09 -23.63 29.50
N ASN A 18 26.33 -23.98 29.18
CA ASN A 18 27.37 -22.98 28.94
C ASN A 18 27.46 -22.73 27.44
N MET A 19 27.36 -21.47 27.02
CA MET A 19 27.32 -21.06 25.61
C MET A 19 28.66 -20.52 25.10
N HIS A 20 29.69 -20.45 25.95
CA HIS A 20 31.01 -19.93 25.63
C HIS A 20 32.08 -20.73 26.41
N CYS A 21 32.86 -21.56 25.72
CA CYS A 21 33.81 -22.50 26.33
C CYS A 21 34.99 -22.80 25.41
N HIS A 22 36.20 -22.56 25.90
CA HIS A 22 37.44 -22.92 25.21
C HIS A 22 38.03 -24.23 25.74
N SER A 23 38.76 -24.93 24.87
CA SER A 23 39.41 -26.21 25.18
C SER A 23 40.87 -26.20 24.71
N VAL A 24 41.56 -27.32 24.91
CA VAL A 24 42.95 -27.51 24.42
C VAL A 24 43.10 -27.42 22.90
N PHE A 25 42.01 -27.29 22.14
CA PHE A 25 42.11 -27.07 20.69
C PHE A 25 42.50 -25.64 20.35
N SER A 26 42.16 -24.66 21.21
CA SER A 26 42.65 -23.28 21.13
C SER A 26 43.58 -22.97 22.32
N ASP A 27 43.12 -22.19 23.30
CA ASP A 27 43.88 -21.69 24.45
C ASP A 27 43.32 -22.12 25.82
N GLY A 28 42.33 -23.01 25.81
CA GLY A 28 41.81 -23.67 26.99
C GLY A 28 42.76 -24.74 27.56
N HIS A 29 42.64 -25.03 28.86
CA HIS A 29 43.53 -25.95 29.57
C HIS A 29 43.01 -27.39 29.74
N PHE A 30 41.73 -27.65 29.43
CA PHE A 30 41.11 -28.96 29.58
C PHE A 30 40.69 -29.56 28.23
N ALA A 31 40.82 -30.89 28.11
CA ALA A 31 40.28 -31.59 26.95
C ALA A 31 38.74 -31.55 26.97
N PRO A 32 38.05 -31.54 25.81
CA PRO A 32 36.58 -31.52 25.77
C PRO A 32 35.87 -32.61 26.59
N ALA A 33 36.46 -33.80 26.70
CA ALA A 33 35.94 -34.86 27.58
C ALA A 33 36.04 -34.52 29.08
N GLU A 34 37.10 -33.82 29.50
CA GLU A 34 37.26 -33.35 30.88
C GLU A 34 36.30 -32.20 31.18
N LEU A 35 36.13 -31.27 30.24
CA LEU A 35 35.16 -30.17 30.31
C LEU A 35 33.74 -30.73 30.48
N LYS A 36 33.34 -31.70 29.65
CA LYS A 36 32.06 -32.42 29.80
C LYS A 36 31.86 -32.91 31.24
N GLU A 37 32.81 -33.66 31.78
CA GLU A 37 32.71 -34.21 33.14
C GLU A 37 32.60 -33.13 34.22
N LEU A 38 33.38 -32.05 34.10
CA LEU A 38 33.36 -30.91 35.02
C LEU A 38 32.01 -30.19 35.01
N TYR A 39 31.49 -29.88 33.82
CA TYR A 39 30.21 -29.19 33.66
C TYR A 39 29.03 -30.07 34.09
N MET A 40 29.04 -31.36 33.77
CA MET A 40 28.01 -32.31 34.24
C MET A 40 27.96 -32.40 35.78
N ARG A 41 29.11 -32.41 36.46
CA ARG A 41 29.16 -32.39 37.95
C ARG A 41 28.57 -31.12 38.55
N LYS A 42 28.50 -30.03 37.77
CA LYS A 42 27.87 -28.76 38.15
C LYS A 42 26.43 -28.61 37.66
N GLY A 43 25.85 -29.70 37.14
CA GLY A 43 24.45 -29.77 36.71
C GLY A 43 24.19 -29.21 35.32
N TYR A 44 25.22 -29.00 34.50
CA TYR A 44 25.06 -28.62 33.10
C TYR A 44 24.78 -29.86 32.25
N SER A 45 23.91 -29.70 31.26
CA SER A 45 23.58 -30.73 30.28
C SER A 45 24.05 -30.36 28.88
N ILE A 46 24.47 -29.12 28.67
CA ILE A 46 24.85 -28.60 27.35
C ILE A 46 26.12 -27.76 27.50
N VAL A 47 27.07 -27.94 26.59
CA VAL A 47 28.21 -27.03 26.39
C VAL A 47 28.33 -26.74 24.91
N ALA A 48 28.35 -25.46 24.54
CA ALA A 48 28.85 -25.03 23.25
C ALA A 48 30.36 -24.91 23.34
N PHE A 49 31.07 -25.73 22.58
CA PHE A 49 32.52 -25.63 22.43
C PHE A 49 32.79 -24.56 21.39
N THR A 50 33.47 -23.49 21.79
CA THR A 50 33.64 -22.27 20.99
C THR A 50 35.12 -21.90 20.84
N ASP A 51 36.01 -22.89 20.70
CA ASP A 51 37.45 -22.67 20.51
C ASP A 51 37.74 -21.63 19.40
N HIS A 52 38.69 -20.72 19.66
CA HIS A 52 39.05 -19.63 18.75
C HIS A 52 39.31 -20.10 17.32
N CYS A 53 38.47 -19.65 16.39
CA CYS A 53 38.57 -19.91 14.95
C CYS A 53 38.65 -21.40 14.56
N ILE A 54 38.18 -22.31 15.42
CA ILE A 54 38.25 -23.76 15.21
C ILE A 54 36.84 -24.35 15.15
N TYR A 55 36.38 -24.66 13.93
CA TYR A 55 35.15 -25.41 13.73
C TYR A 55 35.38 -26.90 14.00
N LYS A 56 34.89 -27.39 15.15
CA LYS A 56 35.05 -28.80 15.52
C LYS A 56 33.77 -29.40 16.09
N ASN A 57 33.31 -30.48 15.45
CA ASN A 57 32.16 -31.23 15.93
C ASN A 57 32.58 -32.29 16.95
N HIS A 58 32.04 -32.19 18.16
CA HIS A 58 32.26 -33.10 19.28
C HIS A 58 31.11 -34.09 19.50
N ALA A 59 30.51 -34.59 18.41
CA ALA A 59 29.39 -35.53 18.47
C ALA A 59 29.69 -36.79 19.31
N GLU A 60 30.96 -37.20 19.40
CA GLU A 60 31.42 -38.30 20.25
C GLU A 60 31.20 -38.08 21.76
N LEU A 61 31.07 -36.81 22.19
CA LEU A 61 30.81 -36.45 23.58
C LEU A 61 29.31 -36.43 23.90
N THR A 62 28.45 -36.43 22.89
CA THR A 62 27.00 -36.35 23.09
C THR A 62 26.43 -37.70 23.49
N ASP A 63 25.61 -37.71 24.55
CA ASP A 63 24.86 -38.87 25.03
C ASP A 63 23.50 -38.46 25.61
N SER A 64 22.78 -39.38 26.23
CA SER A 64 21.45 -39.14 26.81
C SER A 64 21.38 -38.06 27.90
N ASN A 65 22.51 -37.69 28.51
CA ASN A 65 22.60 -36.72 29.61
C ASN A 65 23.43 -35.48 29.27
N PHE A 66 24.10 -35.45 28.12
CA PHE A 66 24.97 -34.35 27.72
C PHE A 66 24.93 -34.10 26.21
N LEU A 67 24.85 -32.83 25.82
CA LEU A 67 24.91 -32.39 24.43
C LEU A 67 26.10 -31.45 24.22
N ALA A 68 27.00 -31.80 23.30
CA ALA A 68 28.04 -30.93 22.80
C ALA A 68 27.52 -30.15 21.59
N LEU A 69 27.29 -28.85 21.74
CA LEU A 69 26.94 -27.97 20.63
C LEU A 69 28.22 -27.57 19.89
N VAL A 70 28.14 -27.53 18.57
CA VAL A 70 29.23 -27.08 17.70
C VAL A 70 29.15 -25.56 17.63
N GLY A 71 30.22 -24.90 18.02
CA GLY A 71 30.41 -23.48 17.83
C GLY A 71 31.87 -23.14 17.61
N LEU A 72 32.14 -21.85 17.52
CA LEU A 72 33.47 -21.27 17.59
C LEU A 72 33.35 -19.79 17.93
N GLU A 73 34.39 -19.25 18.54
CA GLU A 73 34.57 -17.83 18.68
C GLU A 73 35.34 -17.28 17.48
N VAL A 74 34.87 -16.17 16.93
CA VAL A 74 35.52 -15.43 15.85
C VAL A 74 35.67 -13.97 16.20
N GLU A 75 36.78 -13.40 15.74
CA GLU A 75 37.12 -12.02 15.99
C GLU A 75 37.60 -11.28 14.74
N THR A 76 37.35 -9.97 14.70
CA THR A 76 37.93 -9.05 13.70
C THR A 76 38.20 -7.70 14.32
N SER A 77 39.40 -7.16 14.10
CA SER A 77 39.87 -5.95 14.78
C SER A 77 39.99 -4.75 13.84
N GLU A 78 40.00 -3.53 14.37
CA GLU A 78 40.46 -2.40 13.57
C GLU A 78 41.96 -2.55 13.23
N PRO A 79 42.45 -1.97 12.12
CA PRO A 79 43.87 -2.02 11.81
C PRO A 79 44.72 -1.39 12.92
N ASP A 80 45.72 -2.13 13.43
CA ASP A 80 46.66 -1.58 14.42
C ASP A 80 47.58 -0.53 13.78
N THR A 81 47.21 0.74 13.96
CA THR A 81 47.99 1.88 13.49
C THR A 81 49.00 2.39 14.52
N THR A 82 49.01 1.83 15.73
CA THR A 82 49.79 2.33 16.88
C THR A 82 50.92 1.40 17.29
N GLY A 83 50.96 0.16 16.77
CA GLY A 83 51.90 -0.89 17.16
C GLY A 83 51.62 -1.45 18.55
N GLY A 84 50.39 -1.26 19.03
CA GLY A 84 49.94 -1.63 20.37
C GLY A 84 49.45 -3.07 20.48
N GLY A 85 49.26 -3.75 19.35
CA GLY A 85 48.66 -5.08 19.31
C GLY A 85 47.19 -5.09 19.74
N PHE A 86 46.70 -6.29 20.00
CA PHE A 86 45.31 -6.59 20.35
C PHE A 86 44.78 -5.74 21.52
N ASP A 87 45.60 -5.48 22.54
CA ASP A 87 45.22 -4.72 23.75
C ASP A 87 44.82 -3.25 23.51
N ARG A 88 44.98 -2.74 22.28
CA ARG A 88 44.76 -1.33 21.95
C ARG A 88 43.84 -1.08 20.77
N VAL A 89 43.36 -2.14 20.13
CA VAL A 89 42.47 -2.05 18.98
C VAL A 89 41.07 -2.46 19.38
N LYS A 90 40.07 -1.78 18.83
CA LYS A 90 38.69 -2.26 18.92
C LYS A 90 38.53 -3.57 18.17
N THR A 91 37.80 -4.50 18.78
CA THR A 91 37.59 -5.82 18.19
C THR A 91 36.13 -6.24 18.31
N TYR A 92 35.55 -6.74 17.22
CA TYR A 92 34.27 -7.44 17.30
C TYR A 92 34.52 -8.91 17.61
N HIS A 93 33.95 -9.39 18.72
CA HIS A 93 33.95 -10.81 19.07
C HIS A 93 32.55 -11.40 18.88
N PHE A 94 32.49 -12.59 18.27
CA PHE A 94 31.25 -13.31 18.08
C PHE A 94 31.41 -14.79 18.42
N ASN A 95 30.45 -15.32 19.16
CA ASN A 95 30.20 -16.75 19.19
C ASN A 95 29.25 -17.13 18.07
N ILE A 96 29.66 -18.04 17.18
CA ILE A 96 28.82 -18.56 16.10
C ILE A 96 28.48 -20.02 16.37
N ILE A 97 27.20 -20.31 16.57
CA ILE A 97 26.70 -21.62 17.00
C ILE A 97 26.00 -22.32 15.83
N ASP A 98 26.43 -23.52 15.47
CA ASP A 98 25.82 -24.27 14.38
C ASP A 98 24.51 -24.93 14.82
N THR A 99 23.45 -24.72 14.04
CA THR A 99 22.13 -25.31 14.32
C THR A 99 21.87 -26.63 13.60
N ASP A 100 22.70 -26.98 12.61
CA ASP A 100 22.63 -28.24 11.87
C ASP A 100 24.01 -28.58 11.26
N PRO A 101 24.88 -29.29 12.00
CA PRO A 101 26.24 -29.62 11.55
C PRO A 101 26.34 -30.46 10.27
N GLU A 102 25.24 -31.06 9.81
CA GLU A 102 25.21 -31.83 8.57
C GLU A 102 24.75 -30.98 7.37
N TYR A 103 24.04 -29.88 7.59
CA TYR A 103 23.69 -28.93 6.53
C TYR A 103 24.94 -28.23 5.99
N LYS A 104 25.21 -28.38 4.68
CA LYS A 104 26.33 -27.74 3.97
C LYS A 104 27.70 -27.93 4.65
N LYS A 105 27.91 -29.10 5.23
CA LYS A 105 29.09 -29.46 6.02
C LYS A 105 30.43 -29.08 5.36
N ASP A 106 30.58 -29.32 4.06
CA ASP A 106 31.81 -29.00 3.33
C ASP A 106 32.04 -27.48 3.25
N GLU A 107 31.01 -26.70 2.91
CA GLU A 107 31.10 -25.24 2.85
C GLU A 107 31.41 -24.61 4.21
N LYS A 108 30.93 -25.22 5.30
CA LYS A 108 31.18 -24.75 6.67
C LYS A 108 32.64 -24.94 7.12
N GLN A 109 33.32 -25.97 6.62
CA GLN A 109 34.74 -26.20 6.93
C GLN A 109 35.66 -25.16 6.28
N ASP A 110 35.23 -24.57 5.15
CA ASP A 110 36.02 -23.60 4.36
C ASP A 110 35.71 -22.12 4.70
N VAL A 111 34.66 -21.85 5.50
CA VAL A 111 34.17 -20.50 5.78
C VAL A 111 33.95 -20.32 7.27
N ILE A 112 34.97 -19.86 7.97
CA ILE A 112 34.93 -19.83 9.43
C ILE A 112 35.32 -18.44 9.95
N GLN A 113 36.42 -17.87 9.51
CA GLN A 113 36.91 -16.59 10.06
C GLN A 113 36.51 -15.38 9.19
N PRO A 114 36.10 -14.25 9.77
CA PRO A 114 36.11 -12.96 9.08
C PRO A 114 37.55 -12.56 8.70
N ASN A 115 37.72 -11.46 7.98
CA ASN A 115 39.07 -10.92 7.79
C ASN A 115 39.65 -10.48 9.15
N ASP A 116 40.97 -10.64 9.34
CA ASP A 116 41.68 -10.23 10.56
C ASP A 116 41.40 -8.75 10.93
N TRP A 117 41.16 -7.91 9.92
CA TRP A 117 40.73 -6.53 10.10
C TRP A 117 39.54 -6.14 9.22
N TYR A 118 38.79 -5.12 9.67
CA TYR A 118 37.68 -4.51 8.94
C TYR A 118 37.97 -3.05 8.58
N TYR A 119 37.42 -2.59 7.45
CA TYR A 119 37.46 -1.17 7.07
C TYR A 119 36.14 -0.43 7.31
N GLY A 120 35.06 -1.18 7.56
CA GLY A 120 33.74 -0.62 7.85
C GLY A 120 32.73 -1.69 8.28
N ILE A 121 31.60 -1.24 8.81
CA ILE A 121 30.55 -2.11 9.37
C ILE A 121 29.88 -3.00 8.32
N ASP A 122 29.85 -2.58 7.05
CA ASP A 122 29.25 -3.36 5.96
C ASP A 122 29.96 -4.71 5.77
N GLU A 123 31.29 -4.76 5.92
CA GLU A 123 32.08 -6.01 5.81
C GLU A 123 31.71 -7.00 6.93
N ILE A 124 31.45 -6.50 8.13
CA ILE A 124 31.04 -7.31 9.29
C ILE A 124 29.61 -7.82 9.09
N ASN A 125 28.71 -6.97 8.63
CA ASN A 125 27.33 -7.36 8.33
C ASN A 125 27.25 -8.38 7.19
N ASP A 126 28.06 -8.24 6.15
CA ASP A 126 28.16 -9.21 5.06
C ASP A 126 28.65 -10.58 5.57
N TYR A 127 29.59 -10.58 6.51
CA TYR A 127 30.04 -11.80 7.18
C TYR A 127 28.91 -12.45 8.00
N ILE A 128 28.22 -11.69 8.85
CA ILE A 128 27.09 -12.19 9.66
C ILE A 128 26.00 -12.78 8.75
N GLU A 129 25.65 -12.09 7.67
CA GLU A 129 24.68 -12.55 6.66
C GLU A 129 25.12 -13.86 5.98
N LYS A 130 26.42 -13.99 5.68
CA LYS A 130 26.99 -15.19 5.05
C LYS A 130 26.88 -16.40 5.97
N ILE A 131 27.27 -16.28 7.24
CA ILE A 131 27.21 -17.40 8.19
C ILE A 131 25.76 -17.74 8.59
N ALA A 132 24.86 -16.76 8.64
CA ALA A 132 23.43 -17.01 8.84
C ALA A 132 22.84 -17.90 7.73
N LYS A 133 23.25 -17.69 6.46
CA LYS A 133 22.85 -18.54 5.32
C LYS A 133 23.38 -19.97 5.39
N LEU A 134 24.45 -20.20 6.15
CA LEU A 134 24.99 -21.53 6.44
C LEU A 134 24.31 -22.17 7.67
N GLY A 135 23.38 -21.48 8.34
CA GLY A 135 22.63 -22.02 9.48
C GLY A 135 23.29 -21.80 10.84
N PHE A 136 24.25 -20.87 10.94
CA PHE A 136 24.81 -20.44 12.22
C PHE A 136 23.92 -19.40 12.91
N LEU A 137 23.97 -19.39 14.24
CA LEU A 137 23.44 -18.33 15.10
C LEU A 137 24.59 -17.49 15.64
N THR A 138 24.58 -16.19 15.39
CA THR A 138 25.65 -15.28 15.81
C THR A 138 25.27 -14.56 17.10
N ALA A 139 26.04 -14.80 18.17
CA ALA A 139 25.99 -14.05 19.41
C ALA A 139 27.13 -13.04 19.46
N TYR A 140 26.84 -11.79 19.82
CA TYR A 140 27.85 -10.75 20.01
C TYR A 140 28.38 -10.78 21.45
N ASN A 141 29.70 -10.84 21.61
CA ASN A 141 30.36 -11.09 22.88
C ASN A 141 30.89 -9.77 23.50
N HIS A 142 30.82 -9.69 24.83
CA HIS A 142 31.49 -8.72 25.72
C HIS A 142 32.04 -7.40 25.11
N PRO A 143 31.19 -6.49 24.59
CA PRO A 143 31.64 -5.27 23.88
C PRO A 143 32.56 -4.35 24.70
N TYR A 144 32.37 -4.32 26.02
CA TYR A 144 33.17 -3.46 26.90
C TYR A 144 34.64 -3.91 26.97
N TRP A 145 34.88 -5.22 27.10
CA TRP A 145 36.24 -5.79 27.12
C TRP A 145 36.95 -5.53 25.78
N SER A 146 36.21 -5.64 24.68
CA SER A 146 36.73 -5.44 23.32
C SER A 146 36.86 -3.97 22.88
N LEU A 147 36.82 -3.02 23.82
CA LEU A 147 36.95 -1.57 23.60
C LEU A 147 35.86 -0.93 22.72
N GLN A 148 34.70 -1.59 22.58
CA GLN A 148 33.61 -1.16 21.72
C GLN A 148 32.52 -0.38 22.48
N ASN A 149 31.85 0.54 21.79
CA ASN A 149 30.76 1.36 22.31
C ASN A 149 29.57 1.42 21.34
N TYR A 150 28.54 2.21 21.69
CA TYR A 150 27.31 2.34 20.88
C TYR A 150 27.55 2.59 19.39
N ASP A 151 28.51 3.44 19.04
CA ASP A 151 28.78 3.76 17.63
C ASP A 151 29.38 2.59 16.85
N ASP A 152 29.96 1.60 17.55
CA ASP A 152 30.52 0.40 16.94
C ASP A 152 29.39 -0.63 16.67
N TYR A 153 28.52 -0.91 17.65
CA TYR A 153 27.50 -1.96 17.48
C TYR A 153 26.12 -1.50 16.99
N LYS A 154 25.82 -0.21 16.92
CA LYS A 154 24.47 0.29 16.51
C LYS A 154 24.06 -0.09 15.09
N ASP A 155 25.03 -0.39 14.23
CA ASP A 155 24.81 -0.69 12.82
C ASP A 155 25.00 -2.19 12.51
N LEU A 156 25.23 -3.03 13.54
CA LEU A 156 25.23 -4.50 13.40
C LEU A 156 23.81 -5.02 13.16
N LYS A 157 23.70 -5.94 12.19
CA LYS A 157 22.43 -6.53 11.73
C LYS A 157 22.45 -8.05 11.86
N ASN A 158 21.27 -8.66 11.88
CA ASN A 158 21.08 -10.11 11.83
C ASN A 158 21.76 -10.91 12.96
N LEU A 159 22.00 -10.26 14.11
CA LEU A 159 22.45 -10.94 15.32
C LEU A 159 21.33 -11.79 15.92
N TRP A 160 21.68 -12.99 16.37
CA TRP A 160 20.76 -13.86 17.12
C TRP A 160 20.70 -13.45 18.59
N ALA A 161 21.85 -13.23 19.22
CA ALA A 161 21.92 -12.88 20.63
C ALA A 161 23.07 -11.92 20.96
N MET A 162 23.09 -11.44 22.20
CA MET A 162 24.25 -10.80 22.82
C MET A 162 24.53 -11.48 24.17
N GLU A 163 25.80 -11.62 24.51
CA GLU A 163 26.21 -11.95 25.87
C GLU A 163 25.86 -10.80 26.81
N ILE A 164 24.74 -10.91 27.51
CA ILE A 164 24.39 -9.95 28.57
C ILE A 164 25.28 -10.17 29.80
N PHE A 165 25.82 -11.39 29.95
CA PHE A 165 26.80 -11.74 30.95
C PHE A 165 27.89 -12.67 30.40
N ASN A 166 29.13 -12.29 30.64
CA ASN A 166 30.33 -13.08 30.39
C ASN A 166 31.12 -13.23 31.69
N PHE A 167 31.34 -14.46 32.16
CA PHE A 167 31.98 -14.69 33.46
C PHE A 167 33.49 -14.48 33.45
N GLY A 168 34.18 -14.79 32.35
CA GLY A 168 35.60 -14.50 32.16
C GLY A 168 35.90 -13.02 32.37
N CYS A 169 35.15 -12.15 31.68
CA CYS A 169 35.22 -10.68 31.84
C CYS A 169 34.90 -10.22 33.27
N GLU A 170 33.95 -10.88 33.94
CA GLU A 170 33.65 -10.60 35.35
C GLU A 170 34.83 -10.93 36.26
N LYS A 171 35.53 -12.04 35.99
CA LYS A 171 36.71 -12.46 36.75
C LYS A 171 37.94 -11.60 36.48
N GLU A 172 38.10 -11.14 35.25
CA GLU A 172 39.23 -10.31 34.86
C GLU A 172 39.12 -8.89 35.44
N GLY A 173 37.98 -8.22 35.24
CA GLY A 173 37.85 -6.81 35.60
C GLY A 173 36.51 -6.36 36.16
N GLY A 174 35.58 -7.28 36.45
CA GLY A 174 34.29 -6.96 37.11
C GLY A 174 33.30 -6.20 36.23
N TYR A 175 33.41 -6.36 34.91
CA TYR A 175 32.54 -5.73 33.91
C TYR A 175 31.82 -6.76 33.02
N GLY A 176 31.62 -7.98 33.53
CA GLY A 176 31.01 -9.07 32.77
C GLY A 176 29.52 -8.85 32.50
N TYR A 177 28.82 -8.09 33.35
CA TYR A 177 27.40 -7.80 33.19
C TYR A 177 27.14 -6.51 32.40
N ALA A 178 26.60 -6.65 31.17
CA ALA A 178 26.47 -5.54 30.20
C ALA A 178 25.01 -5.27 29.75
N PRO A 179 24.06 -4.98 30.66
CA PRO A 179 22.66 -4.74 30.29
C PRO A 179 22.46 -3.45 29.48
N GLN A 180 23.36 -2.45 29.62
CA GLN A 180 23.28 -1.20 28.88
C GLN A 180 23.41 -1.44 27.37
N SER A 181 24.47 -2.11 26.92
CA SER A 181 24.69 -2.37 25.50
C SER A 181 23.56 -3.24 24.92
N TYR A 182 23.06 -4.22 25.69
CA TYR A 182 21.92 -5.03 25.28
C TYR A 182 20.65 -4.20 25.07
N ASP A 183 20.29 -3.32 26.02
CA ASP A 183 19.10 -2.47 25.91
C ASP A 183 19.23 -1.39 24.82
N GLU A 184 20.44 -0.90 24.57
CA GLU A 184 20.74 0.02 23.45
C GLU A 184 20.54 -0.70 22.11
N MET A 185 21.04 -1.93 21.96
CA MET A 185 20.85 -2.72 20.75
C MET A 185 19.39 -3.10 20.51
N LEU A 186 18.63 -3.49 21.54
CA LEU A 186 17.21 -3.86 21.45
C LEU A 186 16.30 -2.73 20.91
N ARG A 187 16.71 -1.47 21.10
CA ARG A 187 15.97 -0.28 20.64
C ARG A 187 16.20 0.03 19.16
N LEU A 188 17.14 -0.65 18.52
CA LEU A 188 17.45 -0.45 17.11
C LEU A 188 16.41 -1.16 16.22
N PRO A 189 16.05 -0.58 15.06
CA PRO A 189 15.04 -1.15 14.16
C PRO A 189 15.34 -2.56 13.67
N ASP A 190 16.62 -2.87 13.47
CA ASP A 190 17.10 -4.14 12.89
C ASP A 190 17.28 -5.25 13.93
N ASN A 191 17.28 -4.91 15.23
CA ASN A 191 17.58 -5.84 16.33
C ASN A 191 16.36 -6.17 17.21
N LYS A 192 15.16 -6.15 16.62
CA LYS A 192 13.89 -6.41 17.32
C LYS A 192 13.75 -7.84 17.87
N LYS A 193 14.61 -8.77 17.46
CA LYS A 193 14.64 -10.19 17.90
C LYS A 193 15.97 -10.58 18.56
N LEU A 194 16.74 -9.62 19.08
CA LEU A 194 18.01 -9.90 19.75
C LEU A 194 17.78 -10.58 21.12
N PHE A 195 18.21 -11.83 21.27
CA PHE A 195 18.13 -12.57 22.52
C PHE A 195 19.30 -12.24 23.47
N CYS A 196 19.18 -12.60 24.75
CA CYS A 196 20.27 -12.47 25.71
C CYS A 196 20.76 -13.83 26.18
N VAL A 197 22.07 -14.06 26.10
CA VAL A 197 22.73 -15.28 26.61
C VAL A 197 23.70 -14.93 27.73
N ALA A 198 24.00 -15.94 28.55
CA ALA A 198 25.10 -15.89 29.49
C ALA A 198 26.01 -17.11 29.28
N GLY A 199 27.31 -16.87 29.37
CA GLY A 199 28.36 -17.86 29.19
C GLY A 199 29.51 -17.65 30.16
N ASP A 200 30.36 -18.66 30.28
CA ASP A 200 31.51 -18.60 31.16
C ASP A 200 32.73 -17.97 30.48
N ASP A 201 32.95 -18.24 29.18
CA ASP A 201 34.17 -17.84 28.46
C ASP A 201 35.42 -18.38 29.14
N ASN A 202 35.35 -19.67 29.48
CA ASN A 202 36.34 -20.32 30.28
C ASN A 202 37.55 -20.75 29.45
N HIS A 203 38.72 -20.40 29.94
CA HIS A 203 40.04 -20.83 29.45
C HIS A 203 40.71 -21.77 30.45
N ASN A 204 40.26 -21.74 31.71
CA ASN A 204 40.69 -22.62 32.80
C ASN A 204 42.19 -22.55 33.13
N ALA A 205 42.81 -21.38 32.96
CA ALA A 205 44.18 -21.14 33.37
C ALA A 205 44.39 -21.31 34.89
N ALA A 206 43.35 -21.03 35.69
CA ALA A 206 43.34 -21.24 37.12
C ALA A 206 42.67 -22.58 37.51
N PRO A 207 43.14 -23.27 38.57
CA PRO A 207 42.52 -24.52 39.02
C PRO A 207 41.04 -24.37 39.39
N VAL A 208 40.23 -25.38 39.07
CA VAL A 208 38.81 -25.42 39.47
C VAL A 208 38.67 -25.27 40.98
N GLY A 209 37.84 -24.32 41.42
CA GLY A 209 37.58 -24.01 42.83
C GLY A 209 38.52 -22.97 43.43
N SER A 210 39.49 -22.46 42.68
CA SER A 210 40.23 -21.25 43.04
C SER A 210 39.34 -19.99 42.92
N PRO A 211 39.64 -18.90 43.65
CA PRO A 211 38.98 -17.61 43.46
C PRO A 211 39.04 -17.09 42.01
N GLU A 212 40.11 -17.42 41.29
CA GLU A 212 40.40 -17.03 39.90
C GLU A 212 39.73 -17.97 38.87
N CYS A 213 38.97 -18.97 39.30
CA CYS A 213 38.25 -19.87 38.39
C CYS A 213 37.20 -19.09 37.56
N ASP A 214 37.32 -19.21 36.26
CA ASP A 214 36.53 -18.59 35.19
C ASP A 214 35.38 -19.48 34.68
N SER A 215 34.99 -20.49 35.45
CA SER A 215 33.89 -21.41 35.09
C SER A 215 32.78 -21.43 36.11
N PHE A 216 31.59 -21.81 35.66
CA PHE A 216 30.39 -22.05 36.44
C PHE A 216 29.73 -20.81 37.05
N GLY A 217 30.00 -19.62 36.50
CA GLY A 217 29.43 -18.36 36.96
C GLY A 217 28.28 -17.84 36.09
N GLY A 218 28.35 -18.03 34.78
CA GLY A 218 27.31 -17.70 33.81
C GLY A 218 26.69 -18.95 33.19
N PHE A 219 25.38 -18.94 32.94
CA PHE A 219 24.74 -20.02 32.20
C PHE A 219 23.43 -19.58 31.53
N THR A 220 23.11 -20.25 30.44
CA THR A 220 21.83 -20.11 29.75
C THR A 220 20.94 -21.31 30.09
N MET A 221 19.73 -21.05 30.56
CA MET A 221 18.72 -22.08 30.82
C MET A 221 17.87 -22.27 29.58
N ILE A 222 18.01 -23.41 28.90
CA ILE A 222 17.32 -23.72 27.64
C ILE A 222 16.15 -24.66 27.93
N ARG A 223 14.96 -24.34 27.40
CA ARG A 223 13.80 -25.22 27.46
C ARG A 223 13.58 -25.91 26.12
N ALA A 224 13.78 -27.22 26.07
CA ALA A 224 13.65 -28.01 24.85
C ALA A 224 12.81 -29.27 25.10
N GLU A 225 12.18 -29.81 24.05
CA GLU A 225 11.36 -31.03 24.12
C GLU A 225 12.19 -32.25 24.58
N SER A 226 13.46 -32.31 24.16
CA SER A 226 14.41 -33.35 24.52
C SER A 226 15.85 -32.83 24.43
N LEU A 227 16.80 -33.54 25.05
CA LEU A 227 18.24 -33.26 24.94
C LEU A 227 18.81 -33.83 23.63
N THR A 228 18.30 -33.36 22.51
CA THR A 228 18.80 -33.70 21.16
C THR A 228 19.25 -32.44 20.45
N TYR A 229 20.21 -32.57 19.52
CA TYR A 229 20.77 -31.43 18.80
C TYR A 229 19.68 -30.60 18.10
N SER A 230 18.76 -31.25 17.40
CA SER A 230 17.67 -30.58 16.68
C SER A 230 16.67 -29.88 17.61
N ALA A 231 16.28 -30.52 18.72
CA ALA A 231 15.35 -29.92 19.68
C ALA A 231 15.97 -28.71 20.39
N VAL A 232 17.24 -28.79 20.79
CA VAL A 232 17.99 -27.68 21.41
C VAL A 232 18.22 -26.56 20.40
N ALA A 233 18.65 -26.87 19.18
CA ALA A 233 18.82 -25.87 18.12
C ALA A 233 17.50 -25.14 17.80
N ASN A 234 16.37 -25.86 17.78
CA ASN A 234 15.05 -25.26 17.60
C ASN A 234 14.69 -24.35 18.79
N ALA A 235 14.96 -24.77 20.03
CA ALA A 235 14.75 -23.95 21.22
C ALA A 235 15.59 -22.65 21.18
N LEU A 236 16.83 -22.71 20.72
CA LEU A 236 17.69 -21.53 20.52
C LEU A 236 17.13 -20.59 19.44
N LYS A 237 16.69 -21.11 18.29
CA LYS A 237 16.08 -20.32 17.21
C LYS A 237 14.80 -19.60 17.68
N LEU A 238 14.01 -20.24 18.52
CA LEU A 238 12.74 -19.70 19.03
C LEU A 238 12.90 -18.80 20.27
N GLY A 239 14.10 -18.67 20.84
CA GLY A 239 14.31 -17.88 22.06
C GLY A 239 13.74 -18.53 23.33
N HIS A 240 13.61 -19.86 23.34
CA HIS A 240 13.07 -20.65 24.45
C HIS A 240 14.08 -20.83 25.59
N PHE A 241 14.65 -19.72 26.07
CA PHE A 241 15.68 -19.73 27.10
C PHE A 241 15.74 -18.40 27.87
N TYR A 242 16.53 -18.37 28.93
CA TYR A 242 16.91 -17.15 29.65
C TYR A 242 18.35 -17.25 30.16
N ALA A 243 19.00 -16.10 30.32
CA ALA A 243 20.35 -15.98 30.86
C ALA A 243 20.31 -15.93 32.39
N SER A 244 21.28 -16.53 33.08
CA SER A 244 21.35 -16.51 34.55
C SER A 244 22.77 -16.65 35.09
N MET A 245 22.97 -16.06 36.27
CA MET A 245 24.15 -16.20 37.13
C MET A 245 23.83 -17.04 38.38
N GLY A 246 22.58 -17.47 38.56
CA GLY A 246 22.12 -18.14 39.77
C GLY A 246 20.60 -18.26 39.88
N PRO A 247 19.85 -17.14 39.90
CA PRO A 247 18.39 -17.17 40.03
C PRO A 247 17.70 -17.90 38.87
N GLN A 248 16.49 -18.42 39.10
CA GLN A 248 15.71 -19.11 38.08
C GLN A 248 14.45 -18.33 37.73
N ILE A 249 14.13 -18.25 36.45
CA ILE A 249 12.81 -17.85 35.94
C ILE A 249 12.06 -19.15 35.62
N LYS A 250 11.04 -19.46 36.42
CA LYS A 250 10.28 -20.72 36.35
C LYS A 250 9.13 -20.62 35.36
N GLU A 251 8.41 -19.49 35.39
CA GLU A 251 7.31 -19.20 34.47
C GLU A 251 7.28 -17.72 34.12
N LEU A 252 6.92 -17.44 32.87
CA LEU A 252 6.71 -16.09 32.37
C LEU A 252 5.59 -16.11 31.33
N TYR A 253 4.45 -15.51 31.64
CA TYR A 253 3.28 -15.50 30.75
C TYR A 253 2.44 -14.23 30.91
N ILE A 254 1.60 -13.95 29.92
CA ILE A 254 0.60 -12.89 29.95
C ILE A 254 -0.78 -13.50 30.09
N GLU A 255 -1.57 -13.01 31.05
CA GLU A 255 -2.96 -13.37 31.26
C GLU A 255 -3.76 -12.10 31.61
N ASN A 256 -4.87 -11.85 30.90
CA ASN A 256 -5.76 -10.70 31.16
C ASN A 256 -5.06 -9.33 31.16
N GLY A 257 -4.07 -9.14 30.27
CA GLY A 257 -3.30 -7.89 30.21
C GLY A 257 -2.32 -7.71 31.38
N MET A 258 -2.02 -8.77 32.13
CA MET A 258 -1.03 -8.77 33.20
C MET A 258 0.10 -9.74 32.87
N VAL A 259 1.34 -9.33 33.13
CA VAL A 259 2.52 -10.22 33.08
C VAL A 259 2.64 -10.91 34.43
N HIS A 260 2.70 -12.23 34.41
CA HIS A 260 2.94 -13.08 35.56
C HIS A 260 4.36 -13.65 35.47
N ILE A 261 5.12 -13.50 36.57
CA ILE A 261 6.52 -13.89 36.67
C ILE A 261 6.64 -14.78 37.91
N HIS A 262 7.15 -16.00 37.74
CA HIS A 262 7.48 -16.91 38.85
C HIS A 262 8.97 -17.25 38.82
N THR A 263 9.63 -17.22 39.99
CA THR A 263 11.09 -17.30 40.10
C THR A 263 11.55 -18.24 41.22
N SER A 264 12.86 -18.44 41.34
CA SER A 264 13.49 -18.82 42.62
C SER A 264 13.34 -17.70 43.66
N ALA A 265 13.76 -17.94 44.91
CA ALA A 265 13.81 -16.89 45.92
C ALA A 265 14.77 -15.78 45.48
N VAL A 266 14.26 -14.54 45.40
CA VAL A 266 15.00 -13.35 44.96
C VAL A 266 14.67 -12.14 45.83
N LYS A 267 15.53 -11.11 45.80
CA LYS A 267 15.32 -9.83 46.48
C LYS A 267 14.61 -8.80 45.62
N LYS A 268 14.67 -8.92 44.30
CA LYS A 268 14.05 -7.98 43.36
C LYS A 268 13.62 -8.67 42.06
N ILE A 269 12.45 -8.28 41.56
CA ILE A 269 11.95 -8.61 40.22
C ILE A 269 11.62 -7.30 39.51
N SER A 270 12.21 -7.07 38.33
CA SER A 270 11.97 -5.91 37.48
C SER A 270 11.42 -6.33 36.13
N LEU A 271 10.38 -5.66 35.65
CA LEU A 271 9.89 -5.74 34.28
C LEU A 271 10.32 -4.48 33.54
N ILE A 272 11.33 -4.62 32.69
CA ILE A 272 11.98 -3.57 31.92
C ILE A 272 11.24 -3.40 30.60
N THR A 273 11.03 -2.15 30.18
CA THR A 273 10.32 -1.80 28.94
C THR A 273 11.23 -1.07 27.95
N GLU A 274 10.78 -0.85 26.71
CA GLU A 274 11.55 -0.13 25.68
C GLU A 274 11.89 1.30 26.12
N GLY A 275 10.95 1.95 26.81
CA GLY A 275 11.07 3.29 27.33
C GLY A 275 11.66 3.38 28.74
N ARG A 276 11.50 4.54 29.39
CA ARG A 276 12.02 4.78 30.75
C ARG A 276 11.22 4.08 31.86
N ARG A 277 10.07 3.47 31.53
CA ARG A 277 9.19 2.86 32.54
C ARG A 277 9.74 1.49 32.90
N VAL A 278 9.81 1.21 34.21
CA VAL A 278 10.15 -0.12 34.73
C VAL A 278 9.18 -0.43 35.86
N TYR A 279 8.57 -1.62 35.84
CA TYR A 279 7.76 -2.10 36.95
C TYR A 279 8.65 -2.92 37.89
N VAL A 280 8.53 -2.74 39.21
CA VAL A 280 9.44 -3.36 40.18
C VAL A 280 8.65 -3.92 41.36
N LYS A 281 9.04 -5.12 41.80
CA LYS A 281 8.66 -5.69 43.09
C LYS A 281 9.94 -6.00 43.87
N ASN A 282 10.09 -5.38 45.04
CA ASN A 282 11.20 -5.64 45.97
C ASN A 282 10.70 -6.52 47.10
N ALA A 283 11.54 -7.45 47.56
CA ALA A 283 11.33 -8.14 48.82
C ALA A 283 11.56 -7.18 50.00
N PRO A 284 10.82 -7.33 51.12
CA PRO A 284 11.23 -6.77 52.39
C PRO A 284 12.65 -7.19 52.78
N GLU A 285 13.33 -6.41 53.62
CA GLU A 285 14.76 -6.55 53.95
C GLU A 285 15.17 -7.98 54.31
N ASP A 286 14.43 -8.64 55.20
CA ASP A 286 14.71 -10.00 55.70
C ASP A 286 13.89 -11.10 54.99
N GLU A 287 13.22 -10.79 53.89
CA GLU A 287 12.35 -11.72 53.18
C GLU A 287 12.83 -11.99 51.74
N TYR A 288 12.19 -12.95 51.08
CA TYR A 288 12.38 -13.24 49.67
C TYR A 288 11.03 -13.24 48.97
N ILE A 289 11.03 -12.85 47.70
CA ILE A 289 9.87 -13.00 46.82
C ILE A 289 10.15 -14.09 45.79
N THR A 290 9.10 -14.76 45.34
CA THR A 290 9.17 -15.82 44.32
C THR A 290 8.23 -15.55 43.14
N GLU A 291 7.53 -14.42 43.15
CA GLU A 291 6.59 -14.05 42.10
C GLU A 291 6.36 -12.54 42.03
N ALA A 292 5.98 -12.06 40.85
CA ALA A 292 5.48 -10.71 40.61
C ALA A 292 4.39 -10.72 39.54
N VAL A 293 3.45 -9.78 39.65
CA VAL A 293 2.39 -9.56 38.66
C VAL A 293 2.34 -8.06 38.34
N PHE A 294 2.36 -7.71 37.07
CA PHE A 294 2.33 -6.32 36.60
C PHE A 294 1.28 -6.13 35.51
N SER A 295 0.48 -5.06 35.59
CA SER A 295 -0.48 -4.70 34.54
C SER A 295 0.20 -4.00 33.37
N LEU A 296 -0.17 -4.38 32.15
CA LEU A 296 0.28 -3.77 30.90
C LEU A 296 -0.73 -2.73 30.43
N ASP A 297 -0.23 -1.61 29.89
CA ASP A 297 -1.07 -0.56 29.29
C ASP A 297 -0.94 -0.46 27.77
N GLY A 298 -0.12 -1.32 27.15
CA GLY A 298 0.09 -1.39 25.70
C GLY A 298 1.13 -0.40 25.17
N LYS A 299 1.82 0.33 26.06
CA LYS A 299 2.85 1.32 25.69
C LYS A 299 4.27 0.87 26.00
N GLU A 300 4.45 -0.39 26.40
CA GLU A 300 5.74 -0.93 26.84
C GLU A 300 6.77 -1.07 25.70
N GLY A 301 6.30 -1.23 24.45
CA GLY A 301 7.16 -1.56 23.31
C GLY A 301 7.59 -3.02 23.36
N TYR A 302 8.65 -3.32 24.12
CA TYR A 302 9.01 -4.68 24.55
C TYR A 302 8.91 -4.80 26.07
N ILE A 303 8.87 -6.03 26.57
CA ILE A 303 9.06 -6.34 27.99
C ILE A 303 10.18 -7.37 28.17
N ARG A 304 11.04 -7.19 29.17
CA ARG A 304 11.98 -8.23 29.64
C ARG A 304 12.06 -8.24 31.15
N VAL A 305 12.43 -9.38 31.72
CA VAL A 305 12.51 -9.58 33.17
C VAL A 305 13.97 -9.57 33.62
N ASP A 306 14.23 -8.90 34.73
CA ASP A 306 15.48 -8.98 35.50
C ASP A 306 15.17 -9.35 36.95
N CYS A 307 15.75 -10.45 37.43
CA CYS A 307 15.60 -10.95 38.80
C CYS A 307 16.95 -10.95 39.51
N ILE A 308 17.00 -10.46 40.75
CA ILE A 308 18.26 -10.33 41.52
C ILE A 308 18.15 -11.11 42.83
N ASP A 309 19.03 -12.08 43.08
CA ASP A 309 19.10 -12.79 44.36
C ASP A 309 19.82 -11.98 45.47
N GLU A 310 19.95 -12.57 46.66
CA GLU A 310 20.63 -11.94 47.80
C GLU A 310 22.12 -11.68 47.61
N ARG A 311 22.77 -12.38 46.67
CA ARG A 311 24.18 -12.23 46.35
C ARG A 311 24.39 -11.18 45.26
N GLY A 312 23.32 -10.58 44.75
CA GLY A 312 23.38 -9.65 43.62
C GLY A 312 23.46 -10.33 42.26
N LEU A 313 23.21 -11.65 42.17
CA LEU A 313 23.27 -12.39 40.92
C LEU A 313 21.97 -12.25 40.13
N HIS A 314 22.08 -12.12 38.82
CA HIS A 314 20.96 -11.82 37.94
C HIS A 314 20.43 -13.03 37.18
N ALA A 315 19.13 -13.00 36.85
CA ALA A 315 18.55 -13.81 35.79
C ALA A 315 17.75 -12.90 34.84
N ASN A 316 18.07 -12.95 33.56
CA ASN A 316 17.51 -12.11 32.51
C ASN A 316 16.73 -12.94 31.49
N SER A 317 15.45 -12.62 31.33
CA SER A 317 14.68 -13.15 30.20
C SER A 317 15.08 -12.43 28.91
N ASN A 318 14.78 -13.08 27.78
CA ASN A 318 14.72 -12.41 26.48
C ASN A 318 13.74 -11.22 26.51
N ALA A 319 13.87 -10.32 25.53
CA ALA A 319 12.88 -9.28 25.27
C ALA A 319 11.72 -9.83 24.44
N TYR A 320 10.50 -9.62 24.93
CA TYR A 320 9.27 -10.03 24.26
C TYR A 320 8.51 -8.80 23.79
N ARG A 321 8.26 -8.72 22.49
CA ARG A 321 7.34 -7.74 21.91
C ARG A 321 5.96 -8.37 21.85
N ILE A 322 4.95 -7.66 22.32
CA ILE A 322 3.60 -8.20 22.41
C ILE A 322 2.92 -8.02 21.05
N PRO A 323 2.30 -9.08 20.49
CA PRO A 323 1.49 -8.99 19.28
C PRO A 323 0.41 -7.91 19.42
N THR A 324 0.28 -7.03 18.43
CA THR A 324 -0.77 -6.01 18.42
C THR A 324 -1.37 -5.85 17.04
N ILE A 325 -2.66 -5.51 16.99
CA ILE A 325 -3.30 -5.05 15.75
C ILE A 325 -3.06 -3.54 15.66
N ARG A 326 -2.25 -3.12 14.70
CA ARG A 326 -2.05 -1.71 14.42
C ARG A 326 -3.07 -1.24 13.39
N ILE A 327 -3.74 -0.12 13.70
CA ILE A 327 -4.68 0.55 12.80
C ILE A 327 -4.11 1.94 12.49
N CYS A 328 -4.01 2.28 11.21
CA CYS A 328 -3.55 3.57 10.73
C CYS A 328 -4.61 4.20 9.82
N GLN A 329 -5.13 5.37 10.21
CA GLN A 329 -6.09 6.13 9.40
C GLN A 329 -5.34 7.17 8.57
N VAL A 330 -5.61 7.20 7.26
CA VAL A 330 -4.96 8.10 6.30
C VAL A 330 -5.97 8.71 5.34
N SER A 331 -5.55 9.72 4.57
CA SER A 331 -6.44 10.38 3.62
C SER A 331 -6.82 9.46 2.45
N SER A 332 -7.89 9.81 1.73
CA SER A 332 -8.26 9.19 0.45
C SER A 332 -7.20 9.39 -0.65
N LEU A 333 -6.23 10.29 -0.43
CA LEU A 333 -5.20 10.65 -1.41
C LEU A 333 -3.93 9.80 -1.28
N GLU A 334 -3.82 8.99 -0.23
CA GLU A 334 -2.70 8.09 -0.01
C GLU A 334 -2.82 6.82 -0.86
N LYS A 335 -1.69 6.26 -1.31
CA LYS A 335 -1.68 4.94 -1.97
C LYS A 335 -0.90 3.96 -1.10
N ILE A 336 -1.64 3.12 -0.38
CA ILE A 336 -1.06 2.16 0.57
C ILE A 336 -0.64 0.91 -0.19
N PHE A 337 0.66 0.71 -0.38
CA PHE A 337 1.19 -0.54 -0.94
C PHE A 337 1.30 -1.59 0.16
N LYS A 338 1.37 -2.86 -0.30
CA LYS A 338 1.47 -4.05 0.56
C LYS A 338 2.65 -3.94 1.55
N GLU A 339 3.80 -3.50 1.08
CA GLU A 339 5.07 -3.47 1.81
C GLU A 339 5.39 -2.11 2.44
N THR A 340 4.59 -1.06 2.17
CA THR A 340 4.84 0.25 2.75
C THR A 340 4.78 0.16 4.27
N PRO A 341 5.83 0.58 5.00
CA PRO A 341 5.76 0.68 6.44
C PRO A 341 4.54 1.52 6.85
N LEU A 342 3.72 1.01 7.79
CA LEU A 342 2.52 1.73 8.21
C LEU A 342 2.86 3.18 8.56
N LEU A 343 2.24 4.10 7.81
CA LEU A 343 2.60 5.51 7.77
C LEU A 343 2.64 6.10 9.18
N LYS A 344 3.68 6.90 9.45
CA LYS A 344 3.82 7.62 10.73
C LYS A 344 2.75 8.72 10.88
N LYS A 345 2.25 9.26 9.76
CA LYS A 345 1.31 10.38 9.72
C LYS A 345 -0.12 9.86 9.63
N GLN A 346 -0.86 9.97 10.73
CA GLN A 346 -2.28 9.65 10.77
C GLN A 346 -3.13 10.88 10.43
N ARG A 347 -4.31 10.64 9.86
CA ARG A 347 -5.40 11.62 9.76
C ARG A 347 -6.63 11.00 10.40
N ASN A 348 -7.09 11.60 11.48
CA ASN A 348 -8.22 11.13 12.29
C ASN A 348 -9.37 12.15 12.33
N ALA A 349 -9.29 13.24 11.56
CA ALA A 349 -10.36 14.22 11.47
C ALA A 349 -10.44 14.90 10.10
N ALA A 350 -11.64 15.37 9.75
CA ALA A 350 -11.88 16.23 8.60
C ALA A 350 -13.10 17.13 8.82
N ARG A 351 -13.11 18.29 8.16
CA ARG A 351 -14.29 19.14 8.01
C ARG A 351 -14.99 18.82 6.70
N VAL A 352 -16.32 18.69 6.75
CA VAL A 352 -17.17 18.31 5.62
C VAL A 352 -18.43 19.18 5.58
N LEU A 353 -19.05 19.31 4.42
CA LEU A 353 -20.34 19.97 4.23
C LEU A 353 -21.49 18.96 4.28
N ARG A 354 -22.71 19.44 4.53
CA ARG A 354 -23.92 18.63 4.37
C ARG A 354 -24.13 18.30 2.90
N GLY A 355 -24.50 17.06 2.58
CA GLY A 355 -24.64 16.59 1.18
C GLY A 355 -23.33 16.22 0.49
N GLU A 356 -22.17 16.37 1.16
CA GLU A 356 -20.87 15.95 0.65
C GLU A 356 -20.68 14.44 0.78
N ARG A 357 -19.97 13.82 -0.16
CA ARG A 357 -19.42 12.48 -0.02
C ARG A 357 -17.95 12.58 0.36
N PHE A 358 -17.62 12.14 1.56
CA PHE A 358 -16.26 12.15 2.10
C PHE A 358 -15.66 10.74 2.08
N SER A 359 -14.35 10.62 1.88
CA SER A 359 -13.65 9.34 1.93
C SER A 359 -12.32 9.43 2.67
N TYR A 360 -11.92 8.32 3.27
CA TYR A 360 -10.60 8.11 3.86
C TYR A 360 -10.25 6.61 3.83
N GLN A 361 -9.00 6.27 4.16
CA GLN A 361 -8.53 4.88 4.18
C GLN A 361 -8.07 4.47 5.58
N VAL A 362 -8.19 3.18 5.86
CA VAL A 362 -7.68 2.56 7.08
C VAL A 362 -6.81 1.36 6.70
N ALA A 363 -5.54 1.43 7.06
CA ALA A 363 -4.60 0.33 6.95
C ALA A 363 -4.53 -0.43 8.28
N LEU A 364 -4.55 -1.76 8.20
CA LEU A 364 -4.48 -2.68 9.33
C LEU A 364 -3.31 -3.65 9.13
N LYS A 365 -2.58 -3.92 10.21
CA LYS A 365 -1.45 -4.86 10.21
C LYS A 365 -1.32 -5.54 11.56
N LEU A 366 -0.90 -6.80 11.57
CA LEU A 366 -0.45 -7.45 12.80
C LEU A 366 1.03 -7.11 13.00
N GLU A 367 1.37 -6.53 14.15
CA GLU A 367 2.75 -6.21 14.49
C GLU A 367 3.26 -7.14 15.60
N ASN A 368 4.57 -7.35 15.61
CA ASN A 368 5.29 -8.14 16.63
C ASN A 368 4.86 -9.60 16.72
N ASP A 369 4.48 -10.18 15.58
CA ASP A 369 4.09 -11.57 15.47
C ASP A 369 4.48 -12.10 14.11
N ALA A 370 4.97 -13.34 14.03
CA ALA A 370 5.31 -14.00 12.78
C ALA A 370 4.12 -14.78 12.19
N ASP A 371 3.09 -15.03 13.01
CA ASP A 371 1.88 -15.73 12.58
C ASP A 371 0.89 -14.78 11.90
N THR A 372 -0.21 -15.37 11.42
CA THR A 372 -1.37 -14.61 10.91
C THR A 372 -2.53 -14.71 11.89
N THR A 373 -3.47 -13.78 11.80
CA THR A 373 -4.69 -13.86 12.60
C THR A 373 -5.93 -13.47 11.82
N GLU A 374 -6.93 -14.35 11.86
CA GLU A 374 -8.26 -14.04 11.35
C GLU A 374 -8.91 -12.98 12.23
N THR A 375 -9.37 -11.89 11.60
CA THR A 375 -9.81 -10.68 12.28
C THR A 375 -11.21 -10.28 11.82
N GLU A 376 -12.09 -10.03 12.79
CA GLU A 376 -13.36 -9.36 12.53
C GLU A 376 -13.16 -7.85 12.55
N ILE A 377 -13.71 -7.17 11.55
CA ILE A 377 -13.72 -5.70 11.49
C ILE A 377 -15.17 -5.21 11.64
N ARG A 378 -15.36 -4.28 12.57
CA ARG A 378 -16.64 -3.61 12.81
C ARG A 378 -16.53 -2.11 12.54
N ILE A 379 -17.56 -1.53 11.93
CA ILE A 379 -17.69 -0.09 11.73
C ILE A 379 -18.98 0.40 12.39
N GLU A 380 -18.82 1.38 13.26
CA GLU A 380 -19.92 2.08 13.93
C GLU A 380 -19.90 3.54 13.50
N SER A 381 -21.01 4.02 12.97
CA SER A 381 -21.15 5.41 12.52
C SER A 381 -22.51 5.94 12.98
N ALA A 382 -22.49 6.93 13.87
CA ALA A 382 -23.72 7.51 14.40
C ALA A 382 -24.31 8.50 13.39
N GLY A 383 -25.40 8.14 12.71
CA GLY A 383 -26.18 9.04 11.86
C GLY A 383 -25.57 9.37 10.49
N ILE A 384 -24.39 8.83 10.16
CA ILE A 384 -23.76 8.99 8.85
C ILE A 384 -23.68 7.63 8.15
N PRO A 385 -24.41 7.42 7.04
CA PRO A 385 -24.28 6.22 6.23
C PRO A 385 -22.84 6.02 5.73
N CYS A 386 -22.31 4.82 5.92
CA CYS A 386 -20.98 4.45 5.44
C CYS A 386 -21.05 3.30 4.44
N ARG A 387 -20.25 3.40 3.38
CA ARG A 387 -19.91 2.31 2.47
C ARG A 387 -18.44 1.97 2.67
N VAL A 388 -18.14 0.67 2.71
CA VAL A 388 -16.80 0.18 2.97
C VAL A 388 -16.38 -0.70 1.81
N PHE A 389 -15.13 -0.54 1.37
CA PHE A 389 -14.55 -1.31 0.30
C PHE A 389 -13.21 -1.89 0.75
N ARG A 390 -12.90 -3.13 0.36
CA ARG A 390 -11.53 -3.63 0.42
C ARG A 390 -10.75 -3.05 -0.74
N VAL A 391 -9.57 -2.50 -0.47
CA VAL A 391 -8.68 -1.98 -1.51
C VAL A 391 -7.91 -3.14 -2.12
N GLY A 392 -8.14 -3.41 -3.40
CA GLY A 392 -7.47 -4.45 -4.16
C GLY A 392 -6.16 -3.97 -4.78
N MET A 393 -5.20 -4.90 -4.86
CA MET A 393 -3.89 -4.70 -5.47
C MET A 393 -3.90 -5.24 -6.90
N ILE A 394 -3.63 -4.39 -7.89
CA ILE A 394 -3.72 -4.71 -9.32
C ILE A 394 -2.36 -4.52 -9.99
N PRO A 395 -1.92 -5.44 -10.87
CA PRO A 395 -0.66 -5.32 -11.58
C PRO A 395 -0.66 -4.11 -12.54
N ALA A 396 0.47 -3.41 -12.57
CA ALA A 396 0.79 -2.41 -13.57
C ALA A 396 2.19 -2.66 -14.12
N ARG A 397 2.25 -2.93 -15.43
CA ARG A 397 3.50 -3.15 -16.16
C ARG A 397 4.04 -1.83 -16.72
N LEU A 398 3.25 -1.13 -17.54
CA LEU A 398 3.60 0.22 -17.99
C LEU A 398 3.06 1.26 -17.01
N THR A 399 3.83 1.60 -15.99
CA THR A 399 3.45 2.61 -14.97
C THR A 399 3.71 4.04 -15.42
N ALA A 400 4.84 4.24 -16.10
CA ALA A 400 5.23 5.50 -16.69
C ALA A 400 6.09 5.27 -17.95
N ARG A 401 6.07 6.20 -18.90
CA ARG A 401 7.05 6.22 -19.99
C ARG A 401 8.29 6.95 -19.48
N LYS A 402 9.46 6.30 -19.46
CA LYS A 402 10.70 6.85 -18.84
C LYS A 402 11.11 8.22 -19.37
N GLU A 403 10.88 8.49 -20.65
CA GLU A 403 11.19 9.79 -21.29
C GLU A 403 10.07 10.83 -21.14
N ARG A 404 8.92 10.43 -20.58
CA ARG A 404 7.70 11.24 -20.47
C ARG A 404 7.06 11.05 -19.09
N CYS A 405 7.85 11.29 -18.06
CA CYS A 405 7.41 11.34 -16.66
C CYS A 405 8.17 12.45 -15.91
N ASP A 406 7.70 12.81 -14.72
CA ASP A 406 8.33 13.81 -13.86
C ASP A 406 8.59 13.25 -12.45
N ALA A 407 9.25 14.05 -11.61
CA ALA A 407 9.66 13.66 -10.27
C ALA A 407 8.50 13.40 -9.29
N ASN A 408 7.25 13.71 -9.64
CA ASN A 408 6.10 13.51 -8.76
C ASN A 408 5.42 12.14 -8.95
N TYR A 409 5.95 11.27 -9.81
CA TYR A 409 5.50 9.86 -9.86
C TYR A 409 5.89 9.15 -8.57
N ILE A 410 5.02 8.26 -8.08
CA ILE A 410 5.30 7.42 -6.91
C ILE A 410 6.44 6.45 -7.23
N THR A 411 6.40 5.86 -8.42
CA THR A 411 7.44 4.99 -8.96
C THR A 411 7.31 4.93 -10.48
N THR A 412 8.40 4.57 -11.16
CA THR A 412 8.41 4.23 -12.59
C THR A 412 8.56 2.73 -12.84
N ASP A 413 8.67 1.95 -11.78
CA ASP A 413 8.83 0.50 -11.86
C ASP A 413 7.47 -0.20 -11.98
N GLU A 414 7.49 -1.42 -12.50
CA GLU A 414 6.32 -2.29 -12.52
C GLU A 414 6.02 -2.86 -11.13
N GLY A 415 4.78 -3.26 -10.88
CA GLY A 415 4.41 -3.87 -9.61
C GLY A 415 2.90 -3.93 -9.36
N LEU A 416 2.53 -4.19 -8.12
CA LEU A 416 1.14 -4.19 -7.67
C LEU A 416 0.77 -2.82 -7.09
N PHE A 417 -0.35 -2.26 -7.54
CA PHE A 417 -0.83 -0.94 -7.12
C PHE A 417 -2.23 -1.04 -6.48
N PRO A 418 -2.50 -0.28 -5.41
CA PRO A 418 -3.85 -0.18 -4.87
C PRO A 418 -4.72 0.63 -5.85
N ASP A 419 -5.83 0.05 -6.33
CA ASP A 419 -6.77 0.79 -7.19
C ASP A 419 -8.21 0.30 -7.12
N VAL A 420 -8.49 -0.97 -7.41
CA VAL A 420 -9.87 -1.48 -7.42
C VAL A 420 -10.47 -1.49 -6.00
N LEU A 421 -11.75 -1.16 -5.89
CA LEU A 421 -12.48 -1.12 -4.62
C LEU A 421 -13.58 -2.20 -4.63
N TYR A 422 -13.39 -3.25 -3.84
CA TYR A 422 -14.37 -4.32 -3.68
C TYR A 422 -15.36 -3.97 -2.57
N PRO A 423 -16.66 -3.76 -2.87
CA PRO A 423 -17.64 -3.39 -1.85
C PRO A 423 -17.81 -4.50 -0.82
N ILE A 424 -17.86 -4.13 0.46
CA ILE A 424 -18.08 -5.05 1.57
C ILE A 424 -19.46 -4.79 2.17
N LYS A 425 -20.27 -5.84 2.27
CA LYS A 425 -21.57 -5.75 2.95
C LYS A 425 -21.38 -5.55 4.44
N ILE A 426 -22.18 -4.67 5.03
CA ILE A 426 -22.18 -4.40 6.47
C ILE A 426 -23.48 -4.93 7.07
N GLU A 427 -23.38 -5.84 8.04
CA GLU A 427 -24.53 -6.38 8.76
C GLU A 427 -24.28 -6.27 10.27
N ASN A 428 -25.19 -5.63 11.02
CA ASN A 428 -25.04 -5.40 12.46
C ASN A 428 -23.64 -4.83 12.83
N ASN A 429 -23.22 -3.80 12.09
CA ASN A 429 -21.89 -3.15 12.16
C ASN A 429 -20.69 -4.05 11.80
N LEU A 430 -20.89 -5.33 11.46
CA LEU A 430 -19.82 -6.25 11.08
C LEU A 430 -19.61 -6.26 9.56
N LEU A 431 -18.36 -6.11 9.12
CA LEU A 431 -17.97 -6.28 7.73
C LEU A 431 -18.05 -7.78 7.36
N GLN A 432 -18.88 -8.12 6.37
CA GLN A 432 -19.08 -9.49 5.89
C GLN A 432 -17.96 -9.90 4.91
N GLU A 433 -16.74 -9.96 5.41
CA GLU A 433 -15.54 -10.32 4.66
C GLU A 433 -14.53 -11.00 5.60
N GLN A 434 -13.72 -11.91 5.05
CA GLN A 434 -12.64 -12.53 5.82
C GLN A 434 -11.37 -11.68 5.75
N PHE A 435 -10.96 -11.11 6.90
CA PHE A 435 -9.68 -10.43 7.01
C PHE A 435 -8.65 -11.33 7.70
N ILE A 436 -7.47 -11.42 7.09
CA ILE A 436 -6.29 -12.07 7.68
C ILE A 436 -5.23 -11.00 7.85
N LEU A 437 -4.87 -10.71 9.09
CA LEU A 437 -3.79 -9.77 9.41
C LEU A 437 -2.48 -10.52 9.60
N SER A 438 -1.37 -9.93 9.14
CA SER A 438 -0.01 -10.48 9.26
C SER A 438 1.02 -9.37 9.45
N SER A 439 2.26 -9.74 9.82
CA SER A 439 3.44 -8.85 9.80
C SER A 439 3.98 -8.54 8.42
N GLU A 440 3.51 -9.24 7.39
CA GLU A 440 4.11 -9.19 6.06
C GLU A 440 3.44 -8.13 5.17
N TYR A 441 2.17 -7.80 5.43
CA TYR A 441 1.44 -6.87 4.59
C TYR A 441 0.37 -6.06 5.29
N ASN A 442 0.04 -4.93 4.68
CA ASN A 442 -1.11 -4.10 5.07
C ASN A 442 -2.39 -4.63 4.43
N GLU A 443 -3.41 -4.87 5.24
CA GLU A 443 -4.80 -4.90 4.77
C GLU A 443 -5.34 -3.47 4.74
N CYS A 444 -6.06 -3.10 3.69
CA CYS A 444 -6.57 -1.73 3.54
C CYS A 444 -8.07 -1.73 3.22
N VAL A 445 -8.81 -0.89 3.94
CA VAL A 445 -10.21 -0.59 3.65
C VAL A 445 -10.39 0.88 3.32
N TRP A 446 -11.17 1.15 2.28
CA TRP A 446 -11.66 2.47 1.91
C TRP A 446 -13.01 2.69 2.57
N ILE A 447 -13.13 3.78 3.34
CA ILE A 447 -14.37 4.16 4.01
C ILE A 447 -14.91 5.40 3.33
N GLU A 448 -16.13 5.29 2.82
CA GLU A 448 -16.88 6.37 2.20
C GLU A 448 -18.06 6.74 3.10
N ALA A 449 -18.14 8.00 3.48
CA ALA A 449 -19.19 8.58 4.30
C ALA A 449 -20.06 9.50 3.43
N ASP A 450 -21.32 9.12 3.21
CA ASP A 450 -22.30 9.95 2.50
C ASP A 450 -22.99 10.87 3.53
N ILE A 451 -22.57 12.14 3.61
CA ILE A 451 -23.08 13.09 4.61
C ILE A 451 -24.50 13.52 4.20
N PRO A 452 -25.55 13.22 4.99
CA PRO A 452 -26.92 13.59 4.62
C PRO A 452 -27.09 15.11 4.52
N GLU A 453 -27.83 15.57 3.52
CA GLU A 453 -28.10 17.00 3.31
C GLU A 453 -28.84 17.65 4.50
N ASN A 454 -29.71 16.87 5.15
CA ASN A 454 -30.56 17.29 6.25
C ASN A 454 -29.96 17.04 7.65
N ILE A 455 -28.73 16.55 7.75
CA ILE A 455 -28.08 16.32 9.05
C ILE A 455 -27.87 17.65 9.78
N GLN A 456 -27.84 17.61 11.11
CA GLN A 456 -27.45 18.79 11.91
C GLN A 456 -25.94 19.00 11.82
N SER A 457 -25.48 20.25 11.73
CA SER A 457 -24.06 20.57 11.91
C SER A 457 -23.57 20.16 13.29
N GLY A 458 -22.29 19.80 13.39
CA GLY A 458 -21.71 19.28 14.63
C GLY A 458 -20.59 18.28 14.40
N VAL A 459 -20.29 17.52 15.45
CA VAL A 459 -19.21 16.54 15.46
C VAL A 459 -19.80 15.14 15.46
N TYR A 460 -19.36 14.34 14.49
CA TYR A 460 -19.75 12.94 14.33
C TYR A 460 -18.51 12.06 14.30
N THR A 461 -18.67 10.79 14.69
CA THR A 461 -17.55 9.83 14.75
C THR A 461 -17.86 8.58 13.96
N ILE A 462 -16.84 8.10 13.24
CA ILE A 462 -16.81 6.78 12.61
C ILE A 462 -15.75 5.96 13.34
N THR A 463 -16.17 4.90 14.00
CA THR A 463 -15.32 4.04 14.81
C THR A 463 -15.10 2.72 14.09
N LEU A 464 -13.85 2.41 13.78
CA LEU A 464 -13.44 1.10 13.27
C LEU A 464 -12.82 0.29 14.40
N THR A 465 -13.31 -0.91 14.63
CA THR A 465 -12.78 -1.86 15.61
C THR A 465 -12.33 -3.13 14.90
N ALA A 466 -11.09 -3.56 15.14
CA ALA A 466 -10.54 -4.82 14.64
C ALA A 466 -10.31 -5.76 15.82
N LYS A 467 -10.83 -6.98 15.75
CA LYS A 467 -10.73 -7.99 16.82
C LYS A 467 -10.34 -9.34 16.23
N ALA A 468 -9.23 -9.91 16.72
CA ALA A 468 -8.83 -11.26 16.36
C ALA A 468 -9.87 -12.28 16.88
N LYS A 469 -10.25 -13.27 16.06
CA LYS A 469 -11.28 -14.26 16.43
C LYS A 469 -10.83 -15.22 17.53
N ASN A 470 -9.59 -15.69 17.43
CA ASN A 470 -9.04 -16.74 18.29
C ASN A 470 -7.95 -16.23 19.25
N ARG A 471 -7.81 -14.92 19.39
CA ARG A 471 -6.77 -14.30 20.23
C ARG A 471 -7.36 -13.12 20.97
N ASN A 472 -6.87 -12.84 22.17
CA ASN A 472 -7.26 -11.63 22.91
C ASN A 472 -6.56 -10.36 22.37
N LEU A 473 -6.63 -10.14 21.06
CA LEU A 473 -6.08 -8.98 20.37
C LEU A 473 -7.24 -8.15 19.81
N GLN A 474 -7.27 -6.87 20.18
CA GLN A 474 -8.22 -5.92 19.60
C GLN A 474 -7.59 -4.54 19.53
N SER A 475 -8.04 -3.76 18.56
CA SER A 475 -7.62 -2.37 18.38
C SER A 475 -8.79 -1.57 17.81
N GLN A 476 -8.78 -0.27 18.07
CA GLN A 476 -9.84 0.63 17.64
C GLN A 476 -9.24 1.96 17.17
N ALA A 477 -9.83 2.53 16.13
CA ALA A 477 -9.54 3.89 15.67
C ALA A 477 -10.83 4.67 15.44
N VAL A 478 -10.81 5.95 15.79
CA VAL A 478 -11.96 6.86 15.68
C VAL A 478 -11.63 7.98 14.71
N PHE A 479 -12.41 8.09 13.64
CA PHE A 479 -12.34 9.22 12.72
C PHE A 479 -13.43 10.24 13.06
N THR A 480 -13.06 11.52 13.15
CA THR A 480 -13.94 12.62 13.54
C THR A 480 -14.33 13.47 12.33
N LEU A 481 -15.63 13.65 12.12
CA LEU A 481 -16.19 14.52 11.07
C LEU A 481 -16.80 15.76 11.70
N HIS A 482 -16.26 16.92 11.33
CA HIS A 482 -16.84 18.23 11.65
C HIS A 482 -17.77 18.65 10.51
N VAL A 483 -19.07 18.43 10.67
CA VAL A 483 -20.08 18.78 9.67
C VAL A 483 -20.43 20.26 9.82
N ALA A 484 -20.15 21.03 8.78
CA ALA A 484 -20.42 22.47 8.71
C ALA A 484 -21.91 22.78 8.49
N ASP A 485 -22.31 24.03 8.70
CA ASP A 485 -23.68 24.49 8.45
C ASP A 485 -24.01 24.53 6.96
N GLU A 486 -23.00 24.74 6.11
CA GLU A 486 -23.16 24.82 4.67
C GLU A 486 -23.60 23.48 4.06
N VAL A 487 -24.54 23.55 3.12
CA VAL A 487 -24.91 22.44 2.23
C VAL A 487 -24.08 22.57 0.96
N LEU A 488 -23.43 21.49 0.53
CA LEU A 488 -22.72 21.45 -0.75
C LEU A 488 -23.74 21.59 -1.88
N GLU A 489 -23.62 22.66 -2.66
CA GLU A 489 -24.54 22.91 -3.76
C GLU A 489 -24.38 21.89 -4.90
N LYS A 490 -25.32 21.91 -5.85
CA LYS A 490 -25.22 21.17 -7.11
C LYS A 490 -25.11 22.17 -8.24
N ASP A 491 -24.33 21.85 -9.27
CA ASP A 491 -24.29 22.65 -10.49
C ASP A 491 -24.38 21.79 -11.75
N ASP A 492 -24.38 22.46 -12.89
CA ASP A 492 -24.59 21.84 -14.20
C ASP A 492 -23.29 21.75 -15.03
N PHE A 493 -22.19 21.46 -14.35
CA PHE A 493 -20.91 21.20 -15.00
C PHE A 493 -21.02 19.96 -15.89
N LYS A 494 -20.42 20.04 -17.08
CA LYS A 494 -20.50 18.99 -18.09
C LYS A 494 -19.27 18.10 -17.97
N PHE A 495 -19.47 16.87 -17.54
CA PHE A 495 -18.43 15.87 -17.46
C PHE A 495 -18.85 14.62 -18.23
N THR A 496 -17.99 14.21 -19.17
CA THR A 496 -18.12 12.93 -19.87
C THR A 496 -16.90 12.06 -19.65
N GLN A 497 -17.15 10.75 -19.52
CA GLN A 497 -16.14 9.73 -19.77
C GLN A 497 -16.70 8.75 -20.80
N TRP A 498 -15.95 8.45 -21.85
CA TRP A 498 -16.55 7.71 -22.97
C TRP A 498 -16.98 6.30 -22.58
N PHE A 499 -18.24 6.02 -22.92
CA PHE A 499 -18.96 4.84 -22.49
C PHE A 499 -18.98 3.80 -23.61
N HIS A 500 -18.21 2.73 -23.43
CA HIS A 500 -17.95 1.72 -24.46
C HIS A 500 -18.88 0.52 -24.28
N LEU A 501 -20.00 0.51 -25.02
CA LEU A 501 -21.00 -0.57 -24.96
C LEU A 501 -20.45 -1.91 -25.48
N ASP A 502 -19.65 -1.85 -26.53
CA ASP A 502 -18.97 -2.99 -27.14
C ASP A 502 -18.07 -3.72 -26.15
N CYS A 503 -17.33 -2.98 -25.32
CA CYS A 503 -16.49 -3.54 -24.26
C CYS A 503 -17.31 -4.30 -23.22
N LEU A 504 -18.52 -3.82 -22.89
CA LEU A 504 -19.43 -4.53 -21.97
C LEU A 504 -19.94 -5.83 -22.61
N ALA A 505 -20.43 -5.75 -23.85
CA ALA A 505 -20.90 -6.93 -24.57
C ALA A 505 -19.80 -8.00 -24.68
N ASP A 506 -18.58 -7.62 -25.07
CA ASP A 506 -17.47 -8.56 -25.23
C ASP A 506 -16.95 -9.13 -23.90
N TYR A 507 -16.77 -8.30 -22.88
CA TYR A 507 -16.23 -8.79 -21.60
C TYR A 507 -17.16 -9.79 -20.92
N TYR A 508 -18.47 -9.51 -20.91
CA TYR A 508 -19.46 -10.40 -20.28
C TYR A 508 -19.94 -11.53 -21.20
N GLY A 509 -19.56 -11.51 -22.49
CA GLY A 509 -20.02 -12.48 -23.48
C GLY A 509 -21.51 -12.33 -23.85
N ASP A 510 -22.07 -11.14 -23.62
CA ASP A 510 -23.48 -10.85 -23.92
C ASP A 510 -23.67 -10.54 -25.41
N ALA A 511 -24.77 -11.03 -25.99
CA ALA A 511 -25.19 -10.57 -27.30
C ALA A 511 -25.53 -9.06 -27.24
N VAL A 512 -25.09 -8.30 -28.25
CA VAL A 512 -25.31 -6.85 -28.26
C VAL A 512 -26.81 -6.53 -28.18
N PHE A 513 -27.16 -5.74 -27.17
CA PHE A 513 -28.52 -5.30 -26.84
C PHE A 513 -29.49 -6.41 -26.43
N SER A 514 -28.98 -7.57 -26.00
CA SER A 514 -29.74 -8.50 -25.17
C SER A 514 -30.18 -7.84 -23.86
N GLU A 515 -31.15 -8.43 -23.16
CA GLU A 515 -31.56 -7.94 -21.84
C GLU A 515 -30.41 -7.96 -20.83
N GLN A 516 -29.52 -8.95 -20.91
CA GLN A 516 -28.30 -9.01 -20.11
C GLN A 516 -27.40 -7.81 -20.41
N HIS A 517 -27.15 -7.50 -21.69
CA HIS A 517 -26.36 -6.34 -22.07
C HIS A 517 -27.01 -5.03 -21.57
N TRP A 518 -28.32 -4.86 -21.72
CA TRP A 518 -29.03 -3.69 -21.19
C TRP A 518 -28.93 -3.55 -19.67
N ASN A 519 -28.93 -4.67 -18.94
CA ASN A 519 -28.69 -4.65 -17.49
C ASN A 519 -27.27 -4.18 -17.17
N ARG A 520 -26.25 -4.64 -17.91
CA ARG A 520 -24.85 -4.16 -17.75
C ARG A 520 -24.73 -2.67 -18.07
N ILE A 521 -25.35 -2.21 -19.16
CA ILE A 521 -25.42 -0.80 -19.54
C ILE A 521 -26.01 0.02 -18.38
N ALA A 522 -27.12 -0.42 -17.80
CA ALA A 522 -27.78 0.27 -16.69
C ALA A 522 -26.88 0.38 -15.45
N GLN A 523 -26.28 -0.73 -15.01
CA GLN A 523 -25.40 -0.75 -13.84
C GLN A 523 -24.19 0.18 -14.02
N PHE A 524 -23.53 0.13 -15.17
CA PHE A 524 -22.36 0.98 -15.42
C PHE A 524 -22.73 2.45 -15.63
N MET A 525 -23.90 2.75 -16.21
CA MET A 525 -24.37 4.13 -16.37
C MET A 525 -24.76 4.75 -15.02
N GLU A 526 -25.32 3.95 -14.10
CA GLU A 526 -25.57 4.37 -12.72
C GLU A 526 -24.26 4.63 -11.94
N MET A 527 -23.24 3.78 -12.12
CA MET A 527 -21.90 4.01 -11.60
C MET A 527 -21.30 5.32 -12.14
N ALA A 528 -21.48 5.62 -13.43
CA ALA A 528 -20.99 6.84 -14.05
C ALA A 528 -21.67 8.08 -13.45
N ALA A 529 -23.00 8.08 -13.42
CA ALA A 529 -23.80 9.20 -12.93
C ALA A 529 -23.55 9.48 -11.43
N SER A 530 -23.44 8.43 -10.61
CA SER A 530 -23.15 8.54 -9.18
C SER A 530 -21.74 9.05 -8.86
N HIS A 531 -20.85 9.12 -9.86
CA HIS A 531 -19.50 9.70 -9.78
C HIS A 531 -19.35 10.95 -10.66
N GLY A 532 -20.46 11.61 -10.96
CA GLY A 532 -20.49 12.96 -11.52
C GLY A 532 -20.54 13.03 -13.04
N VAL A 533 -20.49 11.90 -13.77
CA VAL A 533 -20.68 11.89 -15.23
C VAL A 533 -22.08 12.42 -15.52
N SER A 534 -22.15 13.57 -16.18
CA SER A 534 -23.40 14.28 -16.47
C SER A 534 -23.78 14.21 -17.94
N MET A 535 -22.81 13.87 -18.79
CA MET A 535 -22.92 13.73 -20.23
C MET A 535 -22.43 12.33 -20.61
N ILE A 536 -23.18 11.62 -21.46
CA ILE A 536 -22.86 10.22 -21.80
C ILE A 536 -22.72 10.04 -23.31
N LEU A 537 -21.63 9.37 -23.71
CA LEU A 537 -21.42 8.96 -25.10
C LEU A 537 -22.60 8.10 -25.57
N THR A 538 -23.20 8.50 -26.69
CA THR A 538 -24.43 7.93 -27.23
C THR A 538 -24.13 7.42 -28.64
N PRO A 539 -23.92 6.10 -28.82
CA PRO A 539 -23.52 5.50 -30.09
C PRO A 539 -24.70 5.41 -31.06
N VAL A 540 -25.12 6.54 -31.63
CA VAL A 540 -26.13 6.54 -32.70
C VAL A 540 -25.64 5.76 -33.92
N PHE A 541 -24.31 5.68 -34.10
CA PHE A 541 -23.57 4.74 -34.95
C PHE A 541 -22.51 4.03 -34.11
N THR A 542 -21.89 2.98 -34.65
CA THR A 542 -20.74 2.33 -33.98
C THR A 542 -19.59 3.35 -33.86
N PRO A 543 -19.16 3.74 -32.64
CA PRO A 543 -18.23 4.85 -32.51
C PRO A 543 -16.85 4.50 -33.09
N PRO A 544 -16.27 5.36 -33.94
CA PRO A 544 -15.02 5.09 -34.64
C PRO A 544 -13.79 5.48 -33.78
N LEU A 545 -13.77 5.02 -32.52
CA LEU A 545 -12.80 5.43 -31.50
C LEU A 545 -11.77 4.32 -31.23
N ASP A 546 -10.50 4.70 -31.25
CA ASP A 546 -9.33 3.83 -31.12
C ASP A 546 -9.43 2.63 -32.08
N VAL A 547 -9.52 2.93 -33.39
CA VAL A 547 -9.61 1.96 -34.49
C VAL A 547 -8.67 2.42 -35.60
N ASP A 548 -7.76 1.54 -36.03
CA ASP A 548 -6.90 1.76 -37.20
C ASP A 548 -7.54 1.19 -38.48
N ASP A 549 -6.92 1.39 -39.64
CA ASP A 549 -7.45 0.91 -40.93
C ASP A 549 -7.62 -0.63 -41.00
N SER A 550 -6.89 -1.38 -40.18
CA SER A 550 -6.91 -2.85 -40.15
C SER A 550 -7.93 -3.48 -39.20
N SER A 551 -8.52 -2.68 -38.31
CA SER A 551 -9.42 -3.13 -37.25
C SER A 551 -10.88 -2.81 -37.55
N GLU A 552 -11.77 -3.66 -37.04
CA GLU A 552 -13.22 -3.42 -37.03
C GLU A 552 -13.72 -3.45 -35.60
N ARG A 553 -14.73 -2.63 -35.30
CA ARG A 553 -15.31 -2.56 -33.97
C ARG A 553 -16.66 -3.25 -33.94
N LYS A 554 -16.96 -3.91 -32.83
CA LYS A 554 -18.26 -4.57 -32.64
C LYS A 554 -19.39 -3.56 -32.78
N ASN A 555 -20.38 -3.90 -33.61
CA ASN A 555 -21.51 -3.02 -33.89
C ASN A 555 -22.36 -2.80 -32.63
N VAL A 556 -22.45 -1.55 -32.19
CA VAL A 556 -23.28 -1.11 -31.04
C VAL A 556 -24.14 0.12 -31.41
N GLN A 557 -24.57 0.17 -32.66
CA GLN A 557 -25.41 1.22 -33.21
C GLN A 557 -26.83 1.22 -32.61
N LEU A 558 -27.26 2.38 -32.07
CA LEU A 558 -28.57 2.59 -31.44
C LEU A 558 -29.71 2.89 -32.43
N VAL A 559 -29.43 3.00 -33.72
CA VAL A 559 -30.45 3.28 -34.75
C VAL A 559 -30.47 2.16 -35.77
N ASP A 560 -31.62 1.54 -36.00
CA ASP A 560 -31.75 0.61 -37.14
C ASP A 560 -32.04 1.40 -38.41
N ILE A 561 -31.36 1.05 -39.50
CA ILE A 561 -31.41 1.78 -40.78
C ILE A 561 -31.85 0.81 -41.88
N GLU A 562 -32.81 1.22 -42.68
CA GLU A 562 -33.23 0.51 -43.88
C GLU A 562 -33.13 1.46 -45.09
N GLU A 563 -32.47 0.99 -46.14
CA GLU A 563 -32.31 1.67 -47.43
C GLU A 563 -33.01 0.85 -48.51
N ASN A 564 -34.05 1.44 -49.10
CA ASN A 564 -34.82 0.84 -50.18
C ASN A 564 -34.87 1.80 -51.37
N ASN A 565 -34.23 1.43 -52.48
CA ASN A 565 -34.18 2.22 -53.72
C ASN A 565 -33.80 3.71 -53.53
N GLY A 566 -32.81 3.99 -52.67
CA GLY A 566 -32.31 5.33 -52.37
C GLY A 566 -33.10 6.08 -51.29
N VAL A 567 -34.13 5.46 -50.71
CA VAL A 567 -34.93 6.04 -49.62
C VAL A 567 -34.52 5.40 -48.29
N TYR A 568 -34.17 6.24 -47.31
CA TYR A 568 -33.80 5.81 -45.96
C TYR A 568 -34.98 5.89 -44.99
N SER A 569 -35.16 4.86 -44.19
CA SER A 569 -36.02 4.84 -43.00
C SER A 569 -35.22 4.44 -41.76
N PHE A 570 -35.66 4.93 -40.59
CA PHE A 570 -34.94 4.80 -39.33
C PHE A 570 -35.86 4.31 -38.21
N SER A 571 -35.39 3.36 -37.40
CA SER A 571 -35.99 3.04 -36.11
C SER A 571 -35.09 3.49 -34.96
N PHE A 572 -35.67 4.29 -34.06
CA PHE A 572 -34.98 4.87 -32.91
C PHE A 572 -35.36 4.18 -31.58
N GLU A 573 -35.90 2.96 -31.63
CA GLU A 573 -36.35 2.25 -30.44
C GLU A 573 -35.21 2.04 -29.42
N ARG A 574 -34.04 1.57 -29.88
CA ARG A 574 -32.86 1.40 -29.02
C ARG A 574 -32.34 2.73 -28.49
N PHE A 575 -32.33 3.78 -29.33
CA PHE A 575 -31.98 5.14 -28.91
C PHE A 575 -32.91 5.63 -27.78
N HIS A 576 -34.22 5.48 -27.92
CA HIS A 576 -35.18 5.89 -26.88
C HIS A 576 -35.01 5.11 -25.58
N ARG A 577 -34.76 3.80 -25.67
CA ARG A 577 -34.44 2.97 -24.49
C ARG A 577 -33.17 3.45 -23.79
N TYR A 578 -32.12 3.75 -24.55
CA TYR A 578 -30.86 4.29 -24.02
C TYR A 578 -31.06 5.66 -23.38
N ALA A 579 -31.76 6.58 -24.04
CA ALA A 579 -32.02 7.93 -23.55
C ALA A 579 -32.90 7.93 -22.29
N ALA A 580 -33.91 7.05 -22.22
CA ALA A 580 -34.74 6.86 -21.04
C ALA A 580 -33.92 6.32 -19.85
N LEU A 581 -33.01 5.38 -20.12
CA LEU A 581 -32.09 4.85 -19.11
C LEU A 581 -31.13 5.93 -18.61
N ALA A 582 -30.54 6.72 -19.51
CA ALA A 582 -29.69 7.86 -19.17
C ALA A 582 -30.38 8.83 -18.22
N LYS A 583 -31.63 9.20 -18.52
CA LYS A 583 -32.44 10.05 -17.63
C LYS A 583 -32.70 9.42 -16.28
N LYS A 584 -33.06 8.13 -16.25
CA LYS A 584 -33.31 7.38 -15.02
C LYS A 584 -32.08 7.37 -14.11
N CYS A 585 -30.88 7.22 -14.68
CA CYS A 585 -29.62 7.23 -13.93
C CYS A 585 -29.18 8.66 -13.50
N GLY A 586 -29.81 9.72 -14.00
CA GLY A 586 -29.47 11.10 -13.68
C GLY A 586 -28.51 11.79 -14.66
N ILE A 587 -28.26 11.19 -15.82
CA ILE A 587 -27.52 11.82 -16.92
C ILE A 587 -28.35 13.00 -17.46
N ARG A 588 -27.69 14.14 -17.65
CA ARG A 588 -28.32 15.39 -18.05
C ARG A 588 -28.15 15.70 -19.54
N TYR A 589 -27.10 15.19 -20.16
CA TYR A 589 -26.71 15.48 -21.54
C TYR A 589 -26.39 14.22 -22.35
N LEU A 590 -26.68 14.24 -23.65
CA LEU A 590 -26.23 13.22 -24.59
C LEU A 590 -25.03 13.75 -25.39
N GLU A 591 -24.00 12.93 -25.49
CA GLU A 591 -22.84 13.15 -26.37
C GLU A 591 -22.99 12.23 -27.57
N ILE A 592 -23.51 12.74 -28.68
CA ILE A 592 -23.71 11.98 -29.91
C ILE A 592 -22.34 11.64 -30.49
N SER A 593 -22.06 10.34 -30.61
CA SER A 593 -20.77 9.83 -31.08
C SER A 593 -20.34 10.43 -32.42
N HIS A 594 -19.03 10.52 -32.62
CA HIS A 594 -18.38 11.04 -33.83
C HIS A 594 -19.03 10.57 -35.14
N LEU A 595 -19.33 11.53 -36.01
CA LEU A 595 -19.92 11.29 -37.34
C LEU A 595 -18.88 10.97 -38.41
N PHE A 596 -17.58 11.03 -38.09
CA PHE A 596 -16.48 10.65 -38.96
C PHE A 596 -15.39 9.93 -38.16
N THR A 597 -14.49 9.23 -38.84
CA THR A 597 -13.37 8.51 -38.20
C THR A 597 -12.46 9.43 -37.40
N GLN A 598 -11.91 8.90 -36.31
CA GLN A 598 -10.85 9.54 -35.51
C GLN A 598 -9.60 9.85 -36.37
N TRP A 599 -8.80 10.84 -35.96
CA TRP A 599 -7.55 11.27 -36.59
C TRP A 599 -7.70 11.70 -38.05
N GLY A 600 -8.62 12.65 -38.28
CA GLY A 600 -8.64 13.44 -39.51
C GLY A 600 -9.88 13.33 -40.39
N ALA A 601 -10.98 12.78 -39.85
CA ALA A 601 -12.29 12.76 -40.49
C ALA A 601 -12.27 12.20 -41.93
N LYS A 602 -11.43 11.20 -42.21
CA LYS A 602 -11.17 10.70 -43.57
C LYS A 602 -12.32 9.88 -44.14
N HIS A 603 -13.08 9.21 -43.28
CA HIS A 603 -14.17 8.32 -43.67
C HIS A 603 -15.37 8.46 -42.72
N PRO A 604 -16.56 8.01 -43.13
CA PRO A 604 -17.68 7.75 -42.21
C PRO A 604 -17.32 6.65 -41.18
N PRO A 605 -17.98 6.64 -40.00
CA PRO A 605 -17.95 5.50 -39.10
C PRO A 605 -18.56 4.25 -39.76
N GLN A 606 -18.37 3.08 -39.14
CA GLN A 606 -19.06 1.87 -39.56
C GLN A 606 -20.56 2.00 -39.28
N ILE A 607 -21.36 2.08 -40.35
CA ILE A 607 -22.81 2.21 -40.28
C ILE A 607 -23.43 0.98 -40.93
N PHE A 608 -24.09 0.17 -40.10
CA PHE A 608 -24.77 -1.05 -40.55
C PHE A 608 -26.26 -0.77 -40.79
N GLY A 609 -26.84 -1.51 -41.73
CA GLY A 609 -28.27 -1.44 -42.01
C GLY A 609 -28.71 -2.50 -43.01
N SER A 610 -29.99 -2.47 -43.36
CA SER A 610 -30.57 -3.31 -44.40
C SER A 610 -30.60 -2.55 -45.73
N LYS A 611 -30.01 -3.11 -46.78
CA LYS A 611 -30.12 -2.60 -48.16
C LYS A 611 -30.97 -3.57 -48.99
N ASN A 612 -32.15 -3.12 -49.41
CA ASN A 612 -33.14 -3.94 -50.13
C ASN A 612 -33.40 -5.31 -49.45
N GLY A 613 -33.57 -5.29 -48.12
CA GLY A 613 -33.84 -6.49 -47.30
C GLY A 613 -32.60 -7.31 -46.89
N THR A 614 -31.38 -6.93 -47.30
CA THR A 614 -30.14 -7.63 -46.94
C THR A 614 -29.32 -6.81 -45.96
N GLN A 615 -28.96 -7.38 -44.81
CA GLN A 615 -28.06 -6.75 -43.84
C GLN A 615 -26.66 -6.55 -44.44
N THR A 616 -26.14 -5.33 -44.38
CA THR A 616 -24.85 -4.96 -44.96
C THR A 616 -24.23 -3.75 -44.24
N LEU A 617 -22.98 -3.46 -44.56
CA LEU A 617 -22.30 -2.22 -44.20
C LEU A 617 -22.69 -1.14 -45.23
N LEU A 618 -23.43 -0.12 -44.81
CA LEU A 618 -23.89 0.97 -45.67
C LEU A 618 -22.76 1.97 -45.92
N PHE A 619 -22.07 2.37 -44.85
CA PHE A 619 -20.95 3.32 -44.88
C PHE A 619 -19.83 2.85 -43.97
N GLY A 620 -18.61 3.24 -44.30
CA GLY A 620 -17.39 2.91 -43.55
C GLY A 620 -16.15 3.33 -44.33
N LYS A 621 -15.03 2.65 -44.09
CA LYS A 621 -13.73 2.94 -44.74
C LYS A 621 -13.77 2.85 -46.27
N GLN A 622 -14.71 2.08 -46.82
CA GLN A 622 -14.93 1.97 -48.27
C GLN A 622 -15.54 3.24 -48.89
N THR A 623 -16.09 4.15 -48.09
CA THR A 623 -16.70 5.40 -48.54
C THR A 623 -15.68 6.54 -48.35
N ASP A 624 -15.32 7.20 -49.45
CA ASP A 624 -14.47 8.39 -49.42
C ASP A 624 -15.24 9.58 -48.84
N LEU A 625 -14.58 10.45 -48.06
CA LEU A 625 -15.18 11.67 -47.53
C LEU A 625 -15.87 12.53 -48.59
N LYS A 626 -15.33 12.55 -49.82
CA LYS A 626 -15.84 13.34 -50.95
C LYS A 626 -16.93 12.64 -51.74
N ASP A 627 -17.31 11.42 -51.37
CA ASP A 627 -18.48 10.75 -51.92
C ASP A 627 -19.76 11.43 -51.39
N ASN A 628 -20.55 11.98 -52.30
CA ASN A 628 -21.81 12.66 -51.96
C ASN A 628 -22.83 11.73 -51.30
N SER A 629 -22.72 10.41 -51.46
CA SER A 629 -23.66 9.44 -50.90
C SER A 629 -23.81 9.55 -49.38
N TYR A 630 -22.71 9.83 -48.66
CA TYR A 630 -22.75 10.01 -47.22
C TYR A 630 -23.35 11.37 -46.82
N ALA A 631 -23.05 12.43 -47.57
CA ALA A 631 -23.64 13.74 -47.35
C ALA A 631 -25.17 13.72 -47.56
N GLU A 632 -25.64 12.99 -48.57
CA GLU A 632 -27.08 12.77 -48.83
C GLU A 632 -27.74 11.99 -47.68
N PHE A 633 -27.11 10.92 -47.20
CA PHE A 633 -27.58 10.19 -46.03
C PHE A 633 -27.71 11.09 -44.79
N LEU A 634 -26.66 11.85 -44.45
CA LEU A 634 -26.67 12.77 -43.31
C LEU A 634 -27.77 13.83 -43.42
N SER A 635 -28.08 14.26 -44.65
CA SER A 635 -29.12 15.27 -44.90
C SER A 635 -30.53 14.84 -44.52
N VAL A 636 -30.77 13.52 -44.47
CA VAL A 636 -32.05 12.92 -44.06
C VAL A 636 -31.96 12.41 -42.62
N PHE A 637 -30.83 11.81 -42.23
CA PHE A 637 -30.64 11.24 -40.90
C PHE A 637 -30.59 12.29 -39.78
N LEU A 638 -29.81 13.36 -39.93
CA LEU A 638 -29.59 14.33 -38.85
C LEU A 638 -30.87 15.08 -38.44
N PRO A 639 -31.71 15.58 -39.38
CA PRO A 639 -32.98 16.18 -39.01
C PRO A 639 -33.92 15.20 -38.30
N ALA A 640 -33.94 13.92 -38.72
CA ALA A 640 -34.73 12.88 -38.06
C ALA A 640 -34.24 12.62 -36.64
N LEU A 641 -32.93 12.46 -36.45
CA LEU A 641 -32.31 12.26 -35.14
C LEU A 641 -32.60 13.43 -34.18
N ILE A 642 -32.54 14.68 -34.65
CA ILE A 642 -32.86 15.86 -33.82
C ILE A 642 -34.28 15.80 -33.28
N LEU A 643 -35.26 15.45 -34.13
CA LEU A 643 -36.65 15.30 -33.69
C LEU A 643 -36.77 14.23 -32.60
N GLU A 644 -36.04 13.13 -32.73
CA GLU A 644 -36.04 12.05 -31.73
C GLU A 644 -35.30 12.42 -30.44
N ILE A 645 -34.21 13.18 -30.51
CA ILE A 645 -33.54 13.77 -29.34
C ILE A 645 -34.50 14.70 -28.58
N GLU A 646 -35.26 15.53 -29.29
CA GLU A 646 -36.26 16.41 -28.68
C GLU A 646 -37.40 15.60 -28.04
N LYS A 647 -37.90 14.56 -28.71
CA LYS A 647 -38.93 13.65 -28.15
C LYS A 647 -38.43 12.88 -26.93
N ALA A 648 -37.17 12.43 -26.95
CA ALA A 648 -36.51 11.82 -25.80
C ALA A 648 -36.28 12.84 -24.67
N GLY A 649 -36.57 14.12 -24.89
CA GLY A 649 -36.53 15.23 -23.94
C GLY A 649 -35.11 15.71 -23.62
N PHE A 650 -34.23 15.69 -24.61
CA PHE A 650 -32.86 16.24 -24.57
C PHE A 650 -32.70 17.46 -25.48
N LYS A 651 -33.79 18.19 -25.73
CA LYS A 651 -33.75 19.47 -26.46
C LYS A 651 -32.73 20.41 -25.82
N ASN A 652 -31.81 20.95 -26.62
CA ASN A 652 -30.69 21.80 -26.18
C ASN A 652 -29.75 21.13 -25.15
N ARG A 653 -29.77 19.79 -25.05
CA ARG A 653 -28.95 18.98 -24.15
C ARG A 653 -28.26 17.82 -24.87
N ALA A 654 -28.07 17.96 -26.18
CA ALA A 654 -27.26 17.03 -26.98
C ALA A 654 -26.08 17.78 -27.59
N PHE A 655 -24.94 17.10 -27.67
CA PHE A 655 -23.70 17.61 -28.25
C PHE A 655 -23.26 16.67 -29.36
N PHE A 656 -22.79 17.22 -30.47
CA PHE A 656 -22.38 16.44 -31.64
C PHE A 656 -20.89 16.53 -31.87
N HIS A 657 -20.31 15.43 -32.32
CA HIS A 657 -18.91 15.34 -32.66
C HIS A 657 -18.72 15.16 -34.17
N ILE A 658 -17.71 15.82 -34.73
CA ILE A 658 -17.26 15.56 -36.10
C ILE A 658 -16.22 14.44 -36.10
N SER A 659 -15.09 14.64 -35.42
CA SER A 659 -13.96 13.71 -35.42
C SER A 659 -13.06 13.99 -34.21
N ASP A 660 -12.53 12.92 -33.62
CA ASP A 660 -11.63 13.01 -32.48
C ASP A 660 -10.17 13.26 -32.91
N GLU A 661 -9.52 14.22 -32.25
CA GLU A 661 -8.12 14.62 -32.41
C GLU A 661 -7.61 14.77 -33.86
N PRO A 662 -8.29 15.49 -34.77
CA PRO A 662 -7.70 15.84 -36.07
C PRO A 662 -6.49 16.76 -35.89
N SER A 663 -5.42 16.51 -36.64
CA SER A 663 -4.24 17.36 -36.63
C SER A 663 -4.42 18.60 -37.52
N LEU A 664 -3.51 19.57 -37.45
CA LEU A 664 -3.50 20.69 -38.38
C LEU A 664 -3.40 20.27 -39.86
N ALA A 665 -2.79 19.11 -40.15
CA ALA A 665 -2.75 18.56 -41.51
C ALA A 665 -4.14 18.12 -42.01
N ASP A 666 -5.04 17.77 -41.10
CA ASP A 666 -6.39 17.30 -41.41
C ASP A 666 -7.45 18.41 -41.38
N LYS A 667 -7.05 19.65 -41.07
CA LYS A 667 -7.98 20.78 -40.89
C LYS A 667 -8.92 21.01 -42.06
N VAL A 668 -8.44 20.82 -43.29
CA VAL A 668 -9.26 20.94 -44.51
C VAL A 668 -10.36 19.88 -44.53
N ASN A 669 -10.02 18.62 -44.23
CA ASN A 669 -10.98 17.52 -44.17
C ASN A 669 -11.98 17.72 -43.03
N TYR A 670 -11.51 18.09 -41.84
CA TYR A 670 -12.37 18.40 -40.70
C TYR A 670 -13.37 19.51 -41.01
N THR A 671 -12.90 20.61 -41.62
CA THR A 671 -13.77 21.74 -41.98
C THR A 671 -14.80 21.34 -43.03
N TYR A 672 -14.41 20.53 -44.02
CA TYR A 672 -15.32 19.98 -45.01
C TYR A 672 -16.37 19.06 -44.36
N ALA A 673 -15.96 18.13 -43.50
CA ALA A 673 -16.82 17.24 -42.74
C ALA A 673 -17.85 18.01 -41.89
N LYS A 674 -17.38 19.03 -41.15
CA LYS A 674 -18.24 19.93 -40.38
C LYS A 674 -19.26 20.65 -41.27
N SER A 675 -18.87 21.11 -42.46
CA SER A 675 -19.79 21.80 -43.38
C SER A 675 -20.95 20.92 -43.84
N MET A 676 -20.73 19.61 -43.97
CA MET A 676 -21.78 18.64 -44.30
C MET A 676 -22.81 18.49 -43.19
N VAL A 677 -22.34 18.53 -41.94
CA VAL A 677 -23.15 18.30 -40.74
C VAL A 677 -23.86 19.58 -40.25
N LYS A 678 -23.12 20.69 -40.14
CA LYS A 678 -23.57 21.90 -39.42
C LYS A 678 -24.89 22.47 -39.94
N LYS A 679 -25.09 22.44 -41.27
CA LYS A 679 -26.32 22.92 -41.92
C LYS A 679 -27.59 22.17 -41.48
N HIS A 680 -27.45 20.95 -40.96
CA HIS A 680 -28.55 20.13 -40.46
C HIS A 680 -28.71 20.17 -38.94
N LEU A 681 -27.69 20.61 -38.19
CA LEU A 681 -27.70 20.64 -36.73
C LEU A 681 -28.33 21.91 -36.13
N GLY A 682 -28.45 22.99 -36.92
CA GLY A 682 -28.95 24.27 -36.39
C GLY A 682 -28.11 24.76 -35.21
N ASP A 683 -28.78 25.01 -34.08
CA ASP A 683 -28.18 25.55 -32.85
C ASP A 683 -27.54 24.47 -31.95
N TYR A 684 -27.61 23.19 -32.31
CA TYR A 684 -26.94 22.16 -31.53
C TYR A 684 -25.41 22.34 -31.57
N PRO A 685 -24.73 22.26 -30.41
CA PRO A 685 -23.30 22.48 -30.30
C PRO A 685 -22.49 21.36 -30.96
N ILE A 686 -21.42 21.75 -31.66
CA ILE A 686 -20.38 20.85 -32.14
C ILE A 686 -19.16 20.99 -31.22
N ILE A 687 -18.72 19.88 -30.66
CA ILE A 687 -17.63 19.78 -29.69
C ILE A 687 -16.67 18.66 -30.12
N ASP A 688 -15.37 18.90 -30.11
CA ASP A 688 -14.36 17.90 -30.50
C ASP A 688 -13.04 18.13 -29.74
N ALA A 689 -12.25 17.06 -29.56
CA ALA A 689 -10.88 17.15 -29.02
C ALA A 689 -9.94 17.84 -30.01
N LEU A 690 -9.59 19.09 -29.71
CA LEU A 690 -8.83 19.99 -30.59
C LEU A 690 -7.86 20.81 -29.76
N SER A 691 -6.61 20.35 -29.72
CA SER A 691 -5.54 20.95 -28.89
C SER A 691 -4.74 22.04 -29.61
N HIS A 692 -5.01 22.29 -30.90
CA HIS A 692 -4.41 23.37 -31.68
C HIS A 692 -5.35 24.58 -31.74
N TYR A 693 -4.92 25.73 -31.19
CA TYR A 693 -5.72 26.96 -31.12
C TYR A 693 -6.15 27.47 -32.51
N GLU A 694 -5.38 27.18 -33.55
CA GLU A 694 -5.63 27.58 -34.93
C GLU A 694 -6.97 27.06 -35.47
N PHE A 695 -7.53 25.96 -34.93
CA PHE A 695 -8.89 25.53 -35.28
C PHE A 695 -9.96 26.54 -34.84
N MET A 696 -9.74 27.24 -33.72
CA MET A 696 -10.62 28.30 -33.24
C MET A 696 -10.40 29.61 -33.99
N GLU A 697 -9.14 29.96 -34.24
CA GLU A 697 -8.77 31.21 -34.92
C GLU A 697 -9.40 31.33 -36.31
N ASP A 698 -9.44 30.23 -37.06
CA ASP A 698 -9.99 30.19 -38.42
C ASP A 698 -11.51 29.89 -38.46
N GLY A 699 -12.17 29.80 -37.30
CA GLY A 699 -13.60 29.46 -37.20
C GLY A 699 -13.95 28.01 -37.59
N ALA A 700 -12.95 27.13 -37.72
CA ALA A 700 -13.14 25.73 -38.03
C ALA A 700 -13.85 24.99 -36.88
N ALA A 701 -13.55 25.32 -35.62
CA ALA A 701 -14.17 24.74 -34.43
C ALA A 701 -15.11 25.72 -33.70
N GLU A 702 -16.11 25.19 -33.00
CA GLU A 702 -17.06 25.97 -32.19
C GLU A 702 -16.77 25.83 -30.70
N ILE A 703 -16.64 24.59 -30.20
CA ILE A 703 -16.32 24.29 -28.81
C ILE A 703 -15.09 23.37 -28.79
N PRO A 704 -13.89 23.89 -28.45
CA PRO A 704 -12.69 23.08 -28.39
C PRO A 704 -12.63 22.35 -27.05
N VAL A 705 -12.27 21.07 -27.10
CA VAL A 705 -11.82 20.29 -25.93
C VAL A 705 -10.30 20.23 -26.01
N ALA A 706 -9.61 21.08 -25.26
CA ALA A 706 -8.16 21.25 -25.35
C ALA A 706 -7.42 20.35 -24.35
N ALA A 707 -6.32 19.72 -24.78
CA ALA A 707 -5.47 18.97 -23.87
C ALA A 707 -4.87 19.92 -22.84
N ILE A 708 -4.84 19.53 -21.57
CA ILE A 708 -4.41 20.42 -20.48
C ILE A 708 -2.94 20.86 -20.55
N ASP A 709 -2.07 20.14 -21.27
CA ASP A 709 -0.69 20.57 -21.55
C ASP A 709 -0.61 21.56 -22.72
N SER A 710 -1.70 21.75 -23.47
CA SER A 710 -1.83 22.63 -24.63
C SER A 710 -2.93 23.68 -24.48
N ILE A 711 -3.53 23.82 -23.29
CA ILE A 711 -4.71 24.67 -23.04
C ILE A 711 -4.36 26.16 -22.86
N ALA A 712 -3.09 26.48 -22.55
CA ALA A 712 -2.67 27.85 -22.22
C ALA A 712 -3.01 28.91 -23.29
N PRO A 713 -2.84 28.66 -24.61
CA PRO A 713 -3.23 29.63 -25.65
C PRO A 713 -4.73 29.95 -25.64
N PHE A 714 -5.59 28.95 -25.39
CA PHE A 714 -7.04 29.13 -25.31
C PHE A 714 -7.45 30.00 -24.12
N ILE A 715 -6.81 29.79 -22.97
CA ILE A 715 -7.00 30.61 -21.76
C ILE A 715 -6.54 32.04 -22.02
N ALA A 716 -5.35 32.23 -22.58
CA ALA A 716 -4.79 33.55 -22.87
C ALA A 716 -5.66 34.37 -23.84
N LYS A 717 -6.40 33.71 -24.72
CA LYS A 717 -7.32 34.31 -25.68
C LYS A 717 -8.77 34.38 -25.19
N ASN A 718 -9.03 33.97 -23.94
CA ASN A 718 -10.35 33.96 -23.31
C ASN A 718 -11.42 33.23 -24.15
N VAL A 719 -11.06 32.07 -24.72
CA VAL A 719 -11.99 31.23 -25.47
C VAL A 719 -13.12 30.77 -24.56
N LYS A 720 -14.37 30.95 -25.00
CA LYS A 720 -15.59 30.50 -24.31
C LYS A 720 -16.64 30.04 -25.33
N PRO A 721 -17.30 28.88 -25.12
CA PRO A 721 -17.01 27.91 -24.06
C PRO A 721 -15.65 27.22 -24.30
N LEU A 722 -14.97 26.78 -23.23
CA LEU A 722 -13.70 26.05 -23.29
C LEU A 722 -13.78 24.78 -22.46
N TRP A 723 -13.47 23.65 -23.07
CA TRP A 723 -13.38 22.36 -22.39
C TRP A 723 -11.93 21.90 -22.27
N ALA A 724 -11.68 21.02 -21.32
CA ALA A 724 -10.37 20.42 -21.10
C ALA A 724 -10.43 18.89 -21.10
N TYR A 725 -9.33 18.25 -21.51
CA TYR A 725 -9.15 16.81 -21.37
C TYR A 725 -7.69 16.44 -21.05
N TYR A 726 -7.52 15.20 -20.58
CA TYR A 726 -6.23 14.51 -20.61
C TYR A 726 -6.43 13.07 -21.08
N CYS A 727 -5.36 12.46 -21.59
CA CYS A 727 -5.27 11.04 -21.94
C CYS A 727 -3.87 10.49 -21.59
N SER A 728 -3.48 9.35 -22.18
CA SER A 728 -2.15 8.75 -22.04
C SER A 728 -0.98 9.70 -22.33
N ALA A 729 -1.21 10.78 -23.07
CA ALA A 729 -0.21 11.78 -23.42
C ALA A 729 0.13 12.73 -22.26
N GLN A 730 -0.85 13.12 -21.44
CA GLN A 730 -0.66 14.17 -20.42
C GLN A 730 -0.01 13.59 -19.15
N ALA A 731 1.30 13.33 -19.23
CA ALA A 731 2.06 12.61 -18.21
C ALA A 731 3.09 13.48 -17.45
N VAL A 732 3.40 14.68 -17.93
CA VAL A 732 4.48 15.52 -17.38
C VAL A 732 3.91 16.86 -16.92
N HIS A 733 4.18 17.22 -15.66
CA HIS A 733 3.74 18.42 -14.93
C HIS A 733 2.23 18.60 -14.75
N VAL A 734 1.40 18.16 -15.69
CA VAL A 734 -0.05 18.29 -15.66
C VAL A 734 -0.76 17.29 -14.74
N SER A 735 -2.00 17.59 -14.33
CA SER A 735 -2.85 16.65 -13.60
C SER A 735 -3.21 15.44 -14.45
N ASN A 736 -3.23 14.23 -13.89
CA ASN A 736 -3.78 13.03 -14.51
C ASN A 736 -4.02 11.98 -13.42
N ARG A 737 -4.44 10.76 -13.78
CA ARG A 737 -4.89 9.73 -12.85
C ARG A 737 -4.29 8.35 -13.11
N PHE A 738 -3.06 8.24 -13.62
CA PHE A 738 -2.43 6.91 -13.75
C PHE A 738 -2.17 6.24 -12.39
N PHE A 739 -2.00 4.92 -12.38
CA PHE A 739 -1.75 4.15 -11.15
C PHE A 739 -0.51 4.65 -10.40
N ALA A 740 0.54 5.02 -11.13
CA ALA A 740 1.79 5.47 -10.54
C ALA A 740 1.82 6.97 -10.21
N MET A 741 0.77 7.73 -10.56
CA MET A 741 0.64 9.10 -10.10
C MET A 741 -0.01 9.14 -8.71
N PRO A 742 0.41 10.07 -7.83
CA PRO A 742 -0.22 10.24 -6.53
C PRO A 742 -1.63 10.83 -6.68
N SER A 743 -2.57 10.42 -5.83
CA SER A 743 -3.99 10.78 -5.98
C SER A 743 -4.26 12.28 -5.82
N TRP A 744 -3.41 13.03 -5.12
CA TRP A 744 -3.52 14.49 -5.06
C TRP A 744 -3.39 15.14 -6.46
N ARG A 745 -2.63 14.52 -7.38
CA ARG A 745 -2.46 14.98 -8.77
C ARG A 745 -3.72 14.78 -9.61
N ASN A 746 -4.58 13.83 -9.23
CA ASN A 746 -5.91 13.66 -9.82
C ASN A 746 -6.89 14.71 -9.26
N ARG A 747 -6.91 14.90 -7.93
CA ARG A 747 -7.87 15.77 -7.25
C ARG A 747 -7.67 17.26 -7.50
N ILE A 748 -6.43 17.72 -7.70
CA ILE A 748 -6.13 19.14 -7.96
C ILE A 748 -6.85 19.70 -9.20
N LEU A 749 -7.22 18.84 -10.16
CA LEU A 749 -7.96 19.21 -11.36
C LEU A 749 -9.22 20.02 -11.03
N GLY A 750 -9.94 19.68 -9.94
CA GLY A 750 -11.14 20.40 -9.54
C GLY A 750 -10.92 21.91 -9.33
N MET A 751 -9.81 22.26 -8.69
CA MET A 751 -9.41 23.66 -8.47
C MET A 751 -8.99 24.35 -9.77
N LEU A 752 -8.30 23.64 -10.68
CA LEU A 752 -7.88 24.17 -11.98
C LEU A 752 -9.08 24.44 -12.89
N LEU A 753 -10.04 23.51 -12.97
CA LEU A 753 -11.28 23.67 -13.73
C LEU A 753 -12.08 24.89 -13.24
N TYR A 754 -12.14 25.09 -11.92
CA TYR A 754 -12.76 26.27 -11.31
C TYR A 754 -12.01 27.56 -11.67
N LYS A 755 -10.69 27.60 -11.45
CA LYS A 755 -9.89 28.82 -11.62
C LYS A 755 -10.03 29.39 -13.04
N PHE A 756 -9.95 28.54 -14.05
CA PHE A 756 -9.93 28.94 -15.46
C PHE A 756 -11.30 28.98 -16.16
N ASP A 757 -12.41 28.87 -15.39
CA ASP A 757 -13.78 28.84 -15.93
C ASP A 757 -13.95 27.79 -17.03
N ILE A 758 -13.45 26.58 -16.82
CA ILE A 758 -13.63 25.50 -17.78
C ILE A 758 -15.10 25.06 -17.77
N ASP A 759 -15.71 24.95 -18.95
CA ASP A 759 -17.15 24.68 -19.13
C ASP A 759 -17.50 23.19 -19.06
N GLY A 760 -16.53 22.33 -19.34
CA GLY A 760 -16.65 20.89 -19.20
C GLY A 760 -15.32 20.15 -19.28
N PHE A 761 -15.36 18.89 -18.87
CA PHE A 761 -14.20 18.01 -18.87
C PHE A 761 -14.52 16.69 -19.57
N LEU A 762 -13.56 16.19 -20.34
CA LEU A 762 -13.65 14.93 -21.06
C LEU A 762 -12.52 14.00 -20.63
N HIS A 763 -12.84 12.70 -20.53
CA HIS A 763 -11.83 11.65 -20.50
C HIS A 763 -12.27 10.47 -21.37
N TRP A 764 -11.37 9.90 -22.16
CA TRP A 764 -11.73 8.81 -23.07
C TRP A 764 -11.95 7.48 -22.32
N GLY A 765 -11.07 7.09 -21.40
CA GLY A 765 -11.17 5.80 -20.70
C GLY A 765 -12.12 5.72 -19.50
N TYR A 766 -13.40 5.42 -19.72
CA TYR A 766 -14.30 4.98 -18.63
C TYR A 766 -14.22 3.46 -18.41
N ASN A 767 -14.51 2.70 -19.46
CA ASN A 767 -14.59 1.23 -19.48
C ASN A 767 -14.02 0.63 -20.78
N PHE A 768 -12.95 1.22 -21.34
CA PHE A 768 -12.31 0.68 -22.54
C PHE A 768 -11.45 -0.54 -22.18
N TYR A 769 -11.90 -1.73 -22.60
CA TYR A 769 -11.30 -3.03 -22.25
C TYR A 769 -10.65 -3.73 -23.44
N TYR A 770 -10.09 -2.97 -24.38
CA TYR A 770 -9.22 -3.51 -25.42
C TYR A 770 -7.78 -3.04 -25.26
N THR A 771 -6.88 -3.73 -25.95
CA THR A 771 -5.59 -3.15 -26.34
C THR A 771 -5.79 -2.03 -27.37
N GLN A 772 -4.77 -1.19 -27.56
CA GLN A 772 -4.78 -0.13 -28.57
C GLN A 772 -5.27 -0.59 -29.94
N TYR A 773 -6.00 0.30 -30.61
CA TYR A 773 -6.72 0.10 -31.86
C TYR A 773 -7.83 -0.95 -31.77
N SER A 774 -8.39 -1.14 -30.56
CA SER A 774 -9.47 -2.11 -30.30
C SER A 774 -9.16 -3.56 -30.74
N ARG A 775 -7.88 -3.96 -30.76
CA ARG A 775 -7.42 -5.21 -31.41
C ARG A 775 -7.75 -6.48 -30.65
N LYS A 776 -7.62 -6.45 -29.32
CA LYS A 776 -7.78 -7.64 -28.47
C LYS A 776 -8.42 -7.26 -27.15
N LEU A 777 -9.44 -8.01 -26.74
CA LEU A 777 -10.05 -7.87 -25.44
C LEU A 777 -9.02 -8.19 -24.33
N ILE A 778 -8.96 -7.31 -23.32
CA ILE A 778 -8.10 -7.49 -22.15
C ILE A 778 -8.90 -7.96 -20.95
N ASP A 779 -8.23 -8.55 -19.98
CA ASP A 779 -8.76 -8.71 -18.63
C ASP A 779 -8.31 -7.52 -17.77
N PRO A 780 -9.21 -6.59 -17.39
CA PRO A 780 -8.85 -5.39 -16.65
C PRO A 780 -8.24 -5.62 -15.26
N PHE A 781 -8.36 -6.84 -14.71
CA PHE A 781 -7.75 -7.20 -13.43
C PHE A 781 -6.28 -7.61 -13.55
N THR A 782 -5.81 -7.94 -14.77
CA THR A 782 -4.44 -8.41 -15.02
C THR A 782 -3.68 -7.59 -16.05
N VAL A 783 -4.39 -6.89 -16.95
CA VAL A 783 -3.82 -6.01 -17.99
C VAL A 783 -4.45 -4.62 -17.84
N THR A 784 -3.67 -3.68 -17.32
CA THR A 784 -4.14 -2.32 -16.98
C THR A 784 -3.61 -1.22 -17.91
N ASP A 785 -2.73 -1.60 -18.84
CA ASP A 785 -1.94 -0.72 -19.72
C ASP A 785 -2.36 -0.84 -21.21
N ALA A 786 -3.55 -1.39 -21.47
CA ALA A 786 -4.06 -1.69 -22.81
C ALA A 786 -3.05 -2.47 -23.68
N GLY A 787 -2.36 -3.45 -23.09
CA GLY A 787 -1.35 -4.25 -23.78
C GLY A 787 0.02 -3.56 -23.88
N GLY A 788 0.25 -2.48 -23.11
CA GLY A 788 1.50 -1.71 -23.09
C GLY A 788 1.47 -0.47 -23.97
N ALA A 789 0.29 -0.09 -24.46
CA ALA A 789 0.12 1.10 -25.28
C ALA A 789 -0.05 2.37 -24.44
N PHE A 790 -0.68 2.27 -23.26
CA PHE A 790 -1.00 3.41 -22.42
C PHE A 790 -0.53 3.17 -20.98
N PRO A 791 -0.14 4.21 -20.22
CA PRO A 791 0.14 4.04 -18.80
C PRO A 791 -1.03 3.40 -18.05
N ALA A 792 -0.72 2.56 -17.07
CA ALA A 792 -1.70 1.79 -16.32
C ALA A 792 -2.78 2.70 -15.69
N GLY A 793 -4.04 2.38 -15.97
CA GLY A 793 -5.21 3.15 -15.51
C GLY A 793 -5.67 4.27 -16.45
N ASP A 794 -5.10 4.42 -17.64
CA ASP A 794 -5.60 5.39 -18.63
C ASP A 794 -6.90 4.90 -19.29
N SER A 795 -6.95 3.67 -19.79
CA SER A 795 -8.07 3.18 -20.61
C SER A 795 -9.38 2.93 -19.85
N PHE A 796 -9.36 2.84 -18.52
CA PHE A 796 -10.58 2.67 -17.74
C PHE A 796 -10.44 3.17 -16.31
N SER A 797 -11.55 3.62 -15.73
CA SER A 797 -11.67 3.99 -14.31
C SER A 797 -12.70 3.13 -13.55
N VAL A 798 -13.42 2.26 -14.26
CA VAL A 798 -14.35 1.28 -13.69
C VAL A 798 -13.94 -0.12 -14.13
N TYR A 799 -13.96 -1.06 -13.19
CA TYR A 799 -13.66 -2.47 -13.44
C TYR A 799 -14.94 -3.27 -13.69
N PRO A 800 -14.89 -4.30 -14.54
CA PRO A 800 -16.02 -5.18 -14.77
C PRO A 800 -16.12 -6.29 -13.72
N GLY A 801 -16.72 -5.97 -12.58
CA GLY A 801 -17.02 -6.97 -11.56
C GLY A 801 -18.06 -7.99 -12.05
N LYS A 802 -18.02 -9.20 -11.48
CA LYS A 802 -18.87 -10.32 -11.90
C LYS A 802 -20.37 -9.99 -11.90
N ASP A 803 -20.83 -9.37 -10.81
CA ASP A 803 -22.25 -9.08 -10.58
C ASP A 803 -22.57 -7.60 -10.78
N GLU A 804 -21.65 -6.70 -10.47
CA GLU A 804 -21.79 -5.24 -10.56
C GLU A 804 -20.46 -4.56 -10.94
N PRO A 805 -20.48 -3.35 -11.54
CA PRO A 805 -19.26 -2.57 -11.78
C PRO A 805 -18.55 -2.23 -10.47
N LEU A 806 -17.21 -2.30 -10.46
CA LEU A 806 -16.40 -1.96 -9.30
C LEU A 806 -15.69 -0.60 -9.52
N PRO A 807 -15.79 0.35 -8.58
CA PRO A 807 -15.11 1.63 -8.69
C PRO A 807 -13.59 1.47 -8.47
N SER A 808 -12.82 2.40 -9.02
CA SER A 808 -11.42 2.60 -8.67
C SER A 808 -11.25 3.73 -7.65
N ILE A 809 -10.12 3.71 -6.93
CA ILE A 809 -9.65 4.88 -6.15
C ILE A 809 -9.64 6.12 -7.03
N ARG A 810 -9.16 6.01 -8.27
CA ARG A 810 -9.07 7.14 -9.22
C ARG A 810 -10.44 7.75 -9.54
N LEU A 811 -11.47 6.93 -9.73
CA LEU A 811 -12.84 7.40 -9.96
C LEU A 811 -13.38 8.14 -8.73
N LYS A 812 -13.18 7.58 -7.53
CA LYS A 812 -13.60 8.19 -6.26
C LYS A 812 -12.91 9.54 -6.03
N VAL A 813 -11.60 9.59 -6.21
CA VAL A 813 -10.79 10.81 -6.05
C VAL A 813 -11.14 11.87 -7.10
N PHE A 814 -11.46 11.46 -8.33
CA PHE A 814 -11.94 12.40 -9.34
C PHE A 814 -13.29 13.02 -8.94
N TYR A 815 -14.19 12.24 -8.34
CA TYR A 815 -15.44 12.78 -7.82
C TYR A 815 -15.22 13.77 -6.66
N GLU A 816 -14.23 13.54 -5.78
CA GLU A 816 -13.80 14.55 -4.80
C GLU A 816 -13.35 15.85 -5.48
N ALA A 817 -12.61 15.77 -6.61
CA ALA A 817 -12.22 16.93 -7.39
C ALA A 817 -13.43 17.74 -7.90
N LEU A 818 -14.48 17.05 -8.37
CA LEU A 818 -15.71 17.70 -8.82
C LEU A 818 -16.43 18.40 -7.65
N GLN A 819 -16.47 17.78 -6.47
CA GLN A 819 -17.02 18.41 -5.26
C GLN A 819 -16.19 19.64 -4.84
N ASP A 820 -14.86 19.57 -4.91
CA ASP A 820 -13.97 20.71 -4.65
C ASP A 820 -14.29 21.88 -5.59
N ARG A 821 -14.50 21.61 -6.89
CA ARG A 821 -14.85 22.63 -7.88
C ARG A 821 -16.17 23.32 -7.54
N VAL A 822 -17.19 22.55 -7.15
CA VAL A 822 -18.51 23.09 -6.78
C VAL A 822 -18.39 23.94 -5.51
N PHE A 823 -17.68 23.44 -4.51
CA PHE A 823 -17.43 24.16 -3.27
C PHE A 823 -16.74 25.52 -3.51
N LEU A 824 -15.69 25.55 -4.32
CA LEU A 824 -14.98 26.79 -4.65
C LEU A 824 -15.88 27.80 -5.36
N LYS A 825 -16.72 27.34 -6.28
CA LYS A 825 -17.73 28.17 -6.96
C LYS A 825 -18.78 28.72 -5.98
N GLN A 826 -19.22 27.90 -5.02
CA GLN A 826 -20.13 28.33 -3.96
C GLN A 826 -19.50 29.42 -3.07
N MET A 827 -18.19 29.35 -2.81
CA MET A 827 -17.47 30.35 -2.01
C MET A 827 -17.38 31.73 -2.68
N GLU A 828 -17.64 31.84 -3.99
CA GLU A 828 -17.75 33.14 -4.67
C GLU A 828 -18.85 34.02 -4.07
N LYS A 829 -19.91 33.43 -3.53
CA LYS A 829 -21.00 34.18 -2.86
C LYS A 829 -20.52 34.99 -1.67
N LYS A 830 -19.45 34.54 -1.00
CA LYS A 830 -18.89 35.18 0.19
C LYS A 830 -17.66 36.04 -0.12
N PHE A 831 -16.81 35.60 -1.05
CA PHE A 831 -15.50 36.22 -1.28
C PHE A 831 -15.32 36.83 -2.68
N GLY A 832 -16.26 36.59 -3.60
CA GLY A 832 -16.07 36.82 -5.03
C GLY A 832 -15.01 35.88 -5.63
N LYS A 833 -15.04 35.68 -6.95
CA LYS A 833 -14.09 34.80 -7.63
C LYS A 833 -12.63 35.18 -7.38
N ALA A 834 -12.31 36.47 -7.49
CA ALA A 834 -10.96 36.98 -7.24
C ALA A 834 -10.49 36.71 -5.79
N GLY A 835 -11.35 36.91 -4.80
CA GLY A 835 -11.02 36.65 -3.39
C GLY A 835 -10.85 35.16 -3.08
N VAL A 836 -11.60 34.28 -3.75
CA VAL A 836 -11.39 32.82 -3.64
C VAL A 836 -10.03 32.44 -4.21
N ILE A 837 -9.68 32.91 -5.42
CA ILE A 837 -8.40 32.61 -6.06
C ILE A 837 -7.23 33.15 -5.23
N GLU A 838 -7.29 34.42 -4.78
CA GLU A 838 -6.25 35.02 -3.94
C GLU A 838 -6.00 34.19 -2.67
N ARG A 839 -7.08 33.73 -2.01
CA ARG A 839 -6.96 32.90 -0.81
C ARG A 839 -6.31 31.55 -1.10
N LEU A 840 -6.66 30.90 -2.22
CA LEU A 840 -6.04 29.63 -2.63
C LEU A 840 -4.55 29.79 -2.89
N GLU A 841 -4.16 30.81 -3.67
CA GLU A 841 -2.77 31.06 -4.05
C GLU A 841 -1.92 31.52 -2.87
N LYS A 842 -2.48 32.36 -1.99
CA LYS A 842 -1.80 32.79 -0.76
C LYS A 842 -1.54 31.61 0.18
N TYR A 843 -2.50 30.70 0.34
CA TYR A 843 -2.33 29.53 1.21
C TYR A 843 -1.37 28.50 0.60
N SER A 844 -1.44 28.30 -0.71
CA SER A 844 -0.59 27.33 -1.41
C SER A 844 0.83 27.82 -1.70
N GLY A 845 1.03 29.14 -1.76
CA GLY A 845 2.28 29.76 -2.19
C GLY A 845 2.54 29.67 -3.70
N VAL A 846 1.54 29.25 -4.50
CA VAL A 846 1.68 29.01 -5.94
C VAL A 846 0.56 29.72 -6.70
N CYS A 847 0.90 30.55 -7.68
CA CYS A 847 -0.04 31.03 -8.69
C CYS A 847 -0.31 29.88 -9.67
N ALA A 848 -1.38 29.12 -9.42
CA ALA A 848 -1.55 27.82 -10.05
C ALA A 848 -2.02 27.91 -11.52
N ASP A 849 -1.40 27.17 -12.43
CA ASP A 849 -1.90 26.88 -13.76
C ASP A 849 -1.98 25.35 -14.00
N PHE A 850 -2.26 24.92 -15.23
CA PHE A 850 -2.38 23.49 -15.54
C PHE A 850 -1.05 22.72 -15.48
N MET A 851 0.10 23.39 -15.49
CA MET A 851 1.45 22.82 -15.43
C MET A 851 2.12 23.06 -14.07
N GLN A 852 1.78 24.16 -13.38
CA GLN A 852 2.36 24.57 -12.11
C GLN A 852 1.26 24.72 -11.07
N TYR A 853 1.18 23.80 -10.11
CA TYR A 853 0.18 23.82 -9.04
C TYR A 853 0.77 23.21 -7.76
N PRO A 854 0.09 23.37 -6.60
CA PRO A 854 0.61 22.88 -5.33
C PRO A 854 0.75 21.36 -5.34
N THR A 855 1.93 20.87 -4.93
CA THR A 855 2.21 19.44 -4.84
C THR A 855 1.88 18.90 -3.44
N GLY A 856 1.52 17.62 -3.37
CA GLY A 856 1.16 16.95 -2.13
C GLY A 856 -0.31 17.12 -1.71
N ASP A 857 -0.70 16.39 -0.67
CA ASP A 857 -2.09 16.27 -0.23
C ASP A 857 -2.54 17.41 0.70
N LYS A 858 -1.61 18.02 1.45
CA LYS A 858 -1.90 19.00 2.52
C LYS A 858 -2.79 20.15 2.05
N PHE A 859 -2.51 20.71 0.88
CA PHE A 859 -3.29 21.81 0.31
C PHE A 859 -4.76 21.41 0.12
N LEU A 860 -4.99 20.31 -0.60
CA LEU A 860 -6.33 19.81 -0.92
C LEU A 860 -7.11 19.40 0.32
N LEU A 861 -6.44 18.75 1.27
CA LEU A 861 -7.04 18.33 2.55
C LEU A 861 -7.39 19.49 3.49
N SER A 862 -6.90 20.70 3.21
CA SER A 862 -7.19 21.91 3.98
C SER A 862 -8.27 22.78 3.33
N LEU A 863 -8.79 22.43 2.14
CA LEU A 863 -9.68 23.30 1.37
C LEU A 863 -10.92 23.73 2.16
N ARG A 864 -11.58 22.81 2.88
CA ARG A 864 -12.78 23.16 3.68
C ARG A 864 -12.40 24.09 4.82
N ASP A 865 -11.35 23.75 5.55
CA ASP A 865 -10.87 24.55 6.68
C ASP A 865 -10.46 25.97 6.25
N LEU A 866 -9.93 26.16 5.04
CA LEU A 866 -9.49 27.46 4.54
C LEU A 866 -10.63 28.48 4.35
N PHE A 867 -11.85 28.01 4.06
CA PHE A 867 -13.00 28.87 3.72
C PHE A 867 -14.11 28.87 4.79
N LEU A 868 -14.20 27.79 5.57
CA LEU A 868 -15.22 27.61 6.61
C LEU A 868 -14.71 27.95 8.02
N SER A 869 -13.42 28.29 8.18
CA SER A 869 -12.84 28.71 9.47
C SER A 869 -13.30 30.08 9.93
#